data_AF-A0AAW1F9V6-F1
#
_entry.id   AF-A0AAW1F9V6-F1
#
_cell.length_a   1.000
_cell.length_b   1.000
_cell.length_c   1.000
_cell.angle_alpha   90.00
_cell.angle_beta   90.00
_cell.angle_gamma   90.00
#
_symmetry.space_group_name_H-M   'P 1'
#
loop_
_entity.id
_entity.type
_entity.pdbx_description
1 polymer ?
#
loop_
_entity_poly.entity_id
_entity_poly.type
_entity_poly.pdbx_seq_one_letter_code
_entity_poly.pdbx_strand_id
1 'polypeptide(L)'
;MMLPQLVLITVLGLTWTKVTGLPCTQMFPSQPPPSNVNSVKPSDVAVLSSIGLHMQSTELTTVVSRLRELMTLFNPALISTISDETNLYAPQFVQHSTLVEQAKEVSLSLQNSQVIDLDRDWKLVLLFARVDQLCACEQQQFQSVITAVVEEVDDALQLLHSQLKRAIVSVALWDGERDNFHNKMCRCMETNNEGEARLQRAMLSHALQESLDKLMIKRRWYGDREDFTVIVQDTPSIAGPSSVSSGERLSERQAAQQADKLMVQMWTNLLQPISGQHNTEDNGNIIALLCPTEDRPFLRTEGNSPSYHHSDVSPLLLPFTGTAMPCEDLSPSPSTPSSVHELRPADIKVVAAVGDSLTAGNGIASGRNNVLDVLSQYRGLSWSIGGDENLTTVTTLPNILKHFNHNLTGYSVGMGKQDTPQAFLNQAVAGAKSNAILPQARALVAKMKNDSRINFESDWKVITVFIGGNDICDHCYNSLLYSEDNFIRNVRDSLDYLHKEVPRALVNLIEPLHITPLREMHIDSSLKCPTWLVNILCPCVILPKPDSKALQMVEDINRGYQRLLHELVESNRYDTRSDFTVVVQPFFRNIIVPKLPDGRADRSFFSADCFHLSQKAQTLMARALWNNMLEPLGKKTTLQDFSAAIDLKCPTKTSPYIRTYNNSNYMYAGPSPTPGPITNWGRDFSCVDVAPSDTVPTSVHKLRPADIKVVAALGDSSTAGTGAKAKNLFTLNRDYRGVSWSIGGDNTLETVTTLPNILKKFNPILKGFSKGQGSRQKAFNVAVPGAKTSEIPVQVQALIKAMREHKDVDFEKDWKLATIFIGGNDLCNYCIDQNNLSPKNYSHNIMLSLDMFYKEVPRLLVNLVTVLQIDPLKSVQRNTLGCSLLQRTSCPCVINPVENSPEFQEMKRINREYQAEIQHLISGNRYDGKEDFAVVLQPFLHNSFIPHIGEGEVDTSFFSVDCFHISERAHAEMAVALWNNMLEPIDRKQTYNNFTYDRSKIHCPSEANPFIFTKINSLPSPPVTTTTTTASTVTTTSSSHVPKCSSSMPVWVPVIAGIISLLAGICIAWFILANCQRRKSKVEKAEAMKGTLF
;
A
#
# COMPACT_ATOMS: atom_id res chain seq x y z
N MET A 1 3.46 -24.66 -13.26
CA MET A 1 4.44 -25.63 -13.83
C MET A 1 5.86 -25.26 -13.42
N MET A 2 6.39 -25.91 -12.38
CA MET A 2 7.84 -26.04 -12.14
C MET A 2 8.09 -27.41 -11.50
N LEU A 3 8.23 -28.41 -12.36
CA LEU A 3 9.06 -29.61 -12.16
C LEU A 3 9.18 -30.22 -13.57
N PRO A 4 10.40 -30.38 -14.11
CA PRO A 4 11.14 -31.59 -13.78
C PRO A 4 12.67 -31.36 -13.73
N GLN A 5 13.28 -31.56 -12.57
CA GLN A 5 14.73 -31.80 -12.50
C GLN A 5 15.18 -32.75 -11.37
N LEU A 6 14.27 -33.57 -10.83
CA LEU A 6 14.59 -34.42 -9.67
C LEU A 6 14.29 -35.93 -9.84
N VAL A 7 14.28 -36.45 -11.07
CA VAL A 7 14.07 -37.89 -11.34
C VAL A 7 15.24 -38.55 -12.09
N LEU A 8 16.46 -38.01 -11.99
CA LEU A 8 17.62 -38.65 -12.61
C LEU A 8 18.79 -38.92 -11.66
N ILE A 9 18.54 -39.30 -10.40
CA ILE A 9 19.57 -39.89 -9.53
C ILE A 9 18.91 -40.92 -8.58
N THR A 10 18.44 -42.04 -9.12
CA THR A 10 18.14 -43.26 -8.32
C THR A 10 18.78 -44.52 -8.88
N VAL A 11 19.68 -44.39 -9.86
CA VAL A 11 20.45 -45.52 -10.38
C VAL A 11 21.92 -45.15 -10.40
N LEU A 12 22.63 -45.61 -9.38
CA LEU A 12 24.10 -45.77 -9.19
C LEU A 12 24.59 -45.11 -7.91
N GLY A 13 25.23 -45.95 -7.08
CA GLY A 13 25.44 -45.72 -5.66
C GLY A 13 26.56 -44.75 -5.30
N LEU A 14 26.38 -44.16 -4.11
CA LEU A 14 27.39 -43.81 -3.11
C LEU A 14 28.78 -43.37 -3.64
N THR A 15 28.97 -42.06 -3.80
CA THR A 15 30.10 -41.37 -3.16
C THR A 15 29.67 -39.94 -2.81
N TRP A 16 29.90 -39.55 -1.54
CA TRP A 16 29.58 -38.23 -1.02
C TRP A 16 30.43 -37.13 -1.69
N THR A 17 29.80 -36.27 -2.48
CA THR A 17 30.28 -34.92 -2.75
C THR A 17 29.20 -33.92 -2.32
N LYS A 18 29.61 -33.02 -1.41
CA LYS A 18 28.80 -31.98 -0.77
C LYS A 18 27.93 -31.21 -1.77
N VAL A 19 26.62 -31.40 -1.68
CA VAL A 19 25.63 -30.47 -2.24
C VAL A 19 25.51 -29.31 -1.25
N THR A 20 25.73 -28.10 -1.75
CA THR A 20 25.57 -26.85 -1.02
C THR A 20 24.08 -26.52 -0.85
N GLY A 21 23.63 -26.48 0.42
CA GLY A 21 22.60 -25.55 0.91
C GLY A 21 21.17 -26.10 1.05
N LEU A 22 20.90 -26.91 2.09
CA LEU A 22 19.57 -26.88 2.72
C LEU A 22 19.43 -25.53 3.46
N PRO A 23 18.24 -24.88 3.48
CA PRO A 23 18.04 -23.58 4.16
C PRO A 23 18.28 -23.65 5.66
N CYS A 24 18.07 -24.81 6.28
CA CYS A 24 18.31 -25.09 7.69
C CYS A 24 19.43 -26.12 7.86
N THR A 25 20.16 -26.06 8.97
CA THR A 25 21.13 -27.07 9.37
C THR A 25 20.44 -28.43 9.50
N GLN A 26 21.04 -29.49 8.97
CA GLN A 26 20.46 -30.83 8.99
C GLN A 26 20.31 -31.32 10.44
N MET A 27 19.08 -31.62 10.85
CA MET A 27 18.75 -32.20 12.15
C MET A 27 18.52 -33.69 11.99
N PHE A 28 19.04 -34.51 12.91
CA PHE A 28 18.79 -35.95 12.92
C PHE A 28 17.76 -36.29 14.01
N PRO A 29 16.88 -37.28 13.77
CA PRO A 29 15.98 -37.80 14.80
C PRO A 29 16.77 -38.24 16.04
N SER A 30 16.25 -37.92 17.21
CA SER A 30 16.83 -38.25 18.50
C SER A 30 16.88 -39.77 18.68
N GLN A 31 18.02 -40.28 19.16
CA GLN A 31 18.19 -41.70 19.50
C GLN A 31 18.66 -41.83 20.95
N PRO A 32 17.80 -42.32 21.88
CA PRO A 32 16.41 -42.75 21.68
C PRO A 32 15.43 -41.58 21.42
N PRO A 33 14.22 -41.84 20.86
CA PRO A 33 13.17 -40.82 20.72
C PRO A 33 12.83 -40.19 22.07
N PRO A 34 12.52 -38.88 22.12
CA PRO A 34 12.29 -38.19 23.39
C PRO A 34 11.07 -38.77 24.10
N SER A 35 11.17 -39.00 25.41
CA SER A 35 10.05 -39.46 26.24
C SER A 35 9.09 -38.34 26.64
N ASN A 36 9.56 -37.09 26.60
CA ASN A 36 8.81 -35.90 27.01
C ASN A 36 8.52 -35.01 25.79
N VAL A 37 7.27 -34.54 25.68
CA VAL A 37 6.75 -33.70 24.60
C VAL A 37 7.51 -32.38 24.45
N ASN A 38 8.03 -31.83 25.55
CA ASN A 38 8.76 -30.56 25.56
C ASN A 38 10.15 -30.63 24.91
N SER A 39 10.62 -31.85 24.61
CA SER A 39 11.94 -32.12 24.02
C SER A 39 11.86 -32.65 22.58
N VAL A 40 10.68 -32.57 21.94
CA VAL A 40 10.44 -33.04 20.57
C VAL A 40 10.99 -32.02 19.58
N LYS A 41 11.89 -32.46 18.70
CA LYS A 41 12.41 -31.66 17.58
C LYS A 41 11.56 -31.91 16.33
N PRO A 42 11.61 -31.02 15.30
CA PRO A 42 10.93 -31.30 14.03
C PRO A 42 11.34 -32.62 13.38
N SER A 43 12.61 -33.03 13.53
CA SER A 43 13.13 -34.32 13.04
C SER A 43 12.59 -35.55 13.79
N ASP A 44 12.02 -35.38 14.98
CA ASP A 44 11.45 -36.48 15.78
C ASP A 44 10.00 -36.81 15.38
N VAL A 45 9.33 -35.92 14.63
CA VAL A 45 7.95 -36.12 14.18
C VAL A 45 7.94 -37.15 13.05
N ALA A 46 7.30 -38.29 13.28
CA ALA A 46 7.17 -39.37 12.31
C ALA A 46 5.85 -39.30 11.54
N VAL A 47 4.82 -38.63 12.08
CA VAL A 47 3.50 -38.55 11.43
C VAL A 47 2.95 -37.11 11.43
N LEU A 48 2.44 -36.66 10.30
CA LEU A 48 1.67 -35.42 10.15
C LEU A 48 0.23 -35.71 9.71
N SER A 49 -0.73 -35.34 10.55
CA SER A 49 -2.17 -35.47 10.29
C SER A 49 -2.88 -34.13 10.47
N SER A 50 -4.10 -34.02 9.97
CA SER A 50 -4.89 -32.78 10.03
C SER A 50 -6.38 -33.04 10.21
N ILE A 51 -7.05 -32.17 10.95
CA ILE A 51 -8.49 -32.18 11.25
C ILE A 51 -9.04 -30.79 10.90
N GLY A 52 -10.24 -30.71 10.33
CA GLY A 52 -10.81 -29.48 9.80
C GLY A 52 -10.44 -29.18 8.34
N LEU A 53 -9.91 -30.17 7.60
CA LEU A 53 -9.66 -30.10 6.15
C LEU A 53 -10.87 -30.66 5.38
N HIS A 54 -11.61 -29.81 4.67
CA HIS A 54 -12.72 -30.24 3.81
C HIS A 54 -12.24 -30.43 2.36
N MET A 55 -12.76 -31.44 1.64
CA MET A 55 -12.34 -31.77 0.26
C MET A 55 -12.54 -30.65 -0.78
N GLN A 56 -13.28 -29.58 -0.44
CA GLN A 56 -13.48 -28.43 -1.34
C GLN A 56 -12.48 -27.28 -1.13
N SER A 57 -11.67 -27.30 -0.06
CA SER A 57 -10.78 -26.17 0.27
C SER A 57 -9.42 -26.25 -0.41
N THR A 58 -9.33 -25.70 -1.63
CA THR A 58 -8.10 -25.79 -2.46
C THR A 58 -6.90 -25.07 -1.83
N GLU A 59 -7.12 -23.92 -1.18
CA GLU A 59 -6.03 -23.10 -0.61
C GLU A 59 -5.46 -23.69 0.68
N LEU A 60 -6.32 -24.08 1.63
CA LEU A 60 -5.87 -24.67 2.90
C LEU A 60 -5.14 -25.99 2.66
N THR A 61 -5.67 -26.85 1.79
CA THR A 61 -4.99 -28.11 1.41
C THR A 61 -3.62 -27.84 0.77
N THR A 62 -3.49 -26.78 -0.04
CA THR A 62 -2.21 -26.38 -0.62
C THR A 62 -1.22 -25.94 0.46
N VAL A 63 -1.64 -25.14 1.43
CA VAL A 63 -0.78 -24.70 2.56
C VAL A 63 -0.28 -25.89 3.38
N VAL A 64 -1.17 -26.83 3.72
CA VAL A 64 -0.79 -28.02 4.49
C VAL A 64 0.12 -28.95 3.69
N SER A 65 -0.12 -29.11 2.38
CA SER A 65 0.75 -29.87 1.48
C SER A 65 2.17 -29.28 1.43
N ARG A 66 2.29 -27.94 1.32
CA ARG A 66 3.59 -27.24 1.38
C ARG A 66 4.29 -27.39 2.74
N LEU A 67 3.54 -27.35 3.84
CA LEU A 67 4.08 -27.58 5.17
C LEU A 67 4.62 -29.02 5.32
N ARG A 68 3.93 -30.01 4.75
CA ARG A 68 4.42 -31.39 4.69
C ARG A 68 5.74 -31.48 3.92
N GLU A 69 5.83 -30.85 2.74
CA GLU A 69 7.07 -30.79 1.95
C GLU A 69 8.22 -30.15 2.74
N LEU A 70 7.93 -29.12 3.54
CA LEU A 70 8.92 -28.51 4.41
C LEU A 70 9.38 -29.48 5.52
N MET A 71 8.44 -30.17 6.18
CA MET A 71 8.75 -31.08 7.28
C MET A 71 9.53 -32.31 6.85
N THR A 72 9.38 -32.79 5.60
CA THR A 72 10.18 -33.91 5.08
C THR A 72 11.67 -33.57 4.94
N LEU A 73 12.05 -32.28 4.91
CA LEU A 73 13.45 -31.86 4.98
C LEU A 73 14.09 -32.17 6.34
N PHE A 74 13.30 -32.22 7.41
CA PHE A 74 13.75 -32.55 8.77
C PHE A 74 13.63 -34.04 9.08
N ASN A 75 12.57 -34.69 8.60
CA ASN A 75 12.41 -36.14 8.67
C ASN A 75 11.97 -36.71 7.30
N PRO A 76 12.90 -37.27 6.51
CA PRO A 76 12.58 -37.88 5.22
C PRO A 76 11.62 -39.08 5.31
N ALA A 77 11.46 -39.68 6.50
CA ALA A 77 10.55 -40.79 6.76
C ALA A 77 9.16 -40.34 7.27
N LEU A 78 8.84 -39.04 7.21
CA LEU A 78 7.56 -38.50 7.65
C LEU A 78 6.40 -39.12 6.86
N ILE A 79 5.49 -39.77 7.59
CA ILE A 79 4.24 -40.32 7.06
C ILE A 79 3.16 -39.25 7.17
N SER A 80 2.38 -39.03 6.11
CA SER A 80 1.22 -38.14 6.16
C SER A 80 -0.05 -38.90 5.80
N THR A 81 -1.11 -38.66 6.55
CA THR A 81 -2.45 -39.22 6.30
C THR A 81 -3.31 -38.31 5.41
N ILE A 82 -2.75 -37.20 4.93
CA ILE A 82 -3.38 -36.30 3.97
C ILE A 82 -3.50 -37.06 2.64
N SER A 83 -4.72 -37.25 2.15
CA SER A 83 -4.96 -37.94 0.88
C SER A 83 -4.39 -37.11 -0.27
N ASP A 84 -3.22 -37.50 -0.76
CA ASP A 84 -2.80 -37.14 -2.11
C ASP A 84 -3.75 -37.88 -3.08
N GLU A 85 -4.36 -37.13 -4.00
CA GLU A 85 -5.18 -37.60 -5.16
C GLU A 85 -6.70 -37.79 -4.96
N THR A 86 -7.46 -36.90 -5.63
CA THR A 86 -8.58 -37.19 -6.55
C THR A 86 -9.29 -38.56 -6.48
N ASN A 87 -9.83 -38.95 -5.33
CA ASN A 87 -10.82 -40.02 -5.26
C ASN A 87 -12.21 -39.49 -5.64
N LEU A 88 -12.58 -39.62 -6.91
CA LEU A 88 -13.90 -39.34 -7.48
C LEU A 88 -15.05 -40.23 -6.91
N TYR A 89 -14.76 -41.06 -5.91
CA TYR A 89 -15.70 -42.02 -5.29
C TYR A 89 -15.59 -42.07 -3.75
N ALA A 90 -15.23 -40.97 -3.09
CA ALA A 90 -15.48 -40.87 -1.64
C ALA A 90 -17.01 -40.75 -1.40
N PRO A 91 -17.61 -41.51 -0.46
CA PRO A 91 -19.05 -41.42 -0.21
C PRO A 91 -19.47 -39.99 0.15
N GLN A 92 -20.62 -39.55 -0.35
CA GLN A 92 -21.24 -38.24 -0.10
C GLN A 92 -21.46 -37.88 1.39
N PHE A 93 -21.08 -38.76 2.32
CA PHE A 93 -21.18 -38.56 3.77
C PHE A 93 -20.05 -37.72 4.38
N VAL A 94 -18.91 -37.52 3.71
CA VAL A 94 -17.79 -36.69 4.23
C VAL A 94 -18.06 -35.18 4.04
N GLN A 95 -19.18 -34.81 3.42
CA GLN A 95 -19.50 -33.40 3.14
C GLN A 95 -19.91 -32.61 4.40
N HIS A 96 -20.26 -33.27 5.52
CA HIS A 96 -20.75 -32.65 6.76
C HIS A 96 -20.17 -33.27 8.05
N SER A 97 -18.93 -33.80 8.03
CA SER A 97 -18.33 -34.37 9.23
C SER A 97 -17.86 -33.30 10.22
N THR A 98 -18.27 -33.44 11.48
CA THR A 98 -17.85 -32.60 12.61
C THR A 98 -16.36 -32.78 12.91
N LEU A 99 -15.72 -31.84 13.62
CA LEU A 99 -14.32 -31.97 14.05
C LEU A 99 -14.10 -33.23 14.90
N VAL A 100 -15.10 -33.65 15.68
CA VAL A 100 -15.05 -34.87 16.50
C VAL A 100 -15.02 -36.13 15.64
N GLU A 101 -15.84 -36.19 14.59
CA GLU A 101 -15.85 -37.32 13.66
C GLU A 101 -14.52 -37.42 12.90
N GLN A 102 -14.00 -36.29 12.43
CA GLN A 102 -12.69 -36.24 11.78
C GLN A 102 -11.56 -36.64 12.76
N ALA A 103 -11.62 -36.21 14.03
CA ALA A 103 -10.67 -36.63 15.06
C ALA A 103 -10.72 -38.16 15.29
N LYS A 104 -11.93 -38.74 15.27
CA LYS A 104 -12.12 -40.20 15.38
C LYS A 104 -11.52 -40.94 14.19
N GLU A 105 -11.73 -40.44 12.98
CA GLU A 105 -11.16 -41.01 11.75
C GLU A 105 -9.63 -40.96 11.76
N VAL A 106 -9.03 -39.82 12.16
CA VAL A 106 -7.59 -39.69 12.30
C VAL A 106 -7.05 -40.67 13.34
N SER A 107 -7.67 -40.77 14.52
CA SER A 107 -7.25 -41.73 15.55
C SER A 107 -7.34 -43.18 15.08
N LEU A 108 -8.43 -43.58 14.42
CA LEU A 108 -8.61 -44.93 13.87
C LEU A 108 -7.59 -45.23 12.76
N SER A 109 -7.33 -44.28 11.87
CA SER A 109 -6.34 -44.41 10.80
C SER A 109 -4.94 -44.62 11.36
N LEU A 110 -4.57 -43.86 12.39
CA LEU A 110 -3.29 -44.00 13.08
C LEU A 110 -3.18 -45.34 13.80
N GLN A 111 -4.24 -45.77 14.51
CA GLN A 111 -4.25 -47.05 15.25
C GLN A 111 -4.17 -48.28 14.35
N ASN A 112 -4.75 -48.22 13.15
CA ASN A 112 -4.78 -49.35 12.21
C ASN A 112 -3.57 -49.40 11.27
N SER A 113 -2.65 -48.42 11.34
CA SER A 113 -1.48 -48.39 10.48
C SER A 113 -0.44 -49.45 10.88
N GLN A 114 -0.05 -50.31 9.94
CA GLN A 114 1.00 -51.32 10.15
C GLN A 114 2.42 -50.73 10.09
N VAL A 115 2.56 -49.45 9.72
CA VAL A 115 3.86 -48.78 9.50
C VAL A 115 4.24 -47.87 10.68
N ILE A 116 3.27 -47.48 11.50
CA ILE A 116 3.45 -46.53 12.62
C ILE A 116 3.57 -47.31 13.93
N ASP A 117 4.65 -47.10 14.67
CA ASP A 117 4.76 -47.59 16.04
C ASP A 117 4.04 -46.63 16.99
N LEU A 118 2.82 -46.99 17.38
CA LEU A 118 1.95 -46.18 18.22
C LEU A 118 2.59 -45.76 19.55
N ASP A 119 3.50 -46.57 20.10
CA ASP A 119 4.13 -46.33 21.40
C ASP A 119 5.52 -45.66 21.29
N ARG A 120 6.08 -45.51 20.08
CA ARG A 120 7.39 -44.86 19.87
C ARG A 120 7.36 -43.60 19.01
N ASP A 121 6.49 -43.54 18.01
CA ASP A 121 6.48 -42.48 17.00
C ASP A 121 5.77 -41.22 17.50
N TRP A 122 6.34 -40.04 17.25
CA TRP A 122 5.68 -38.76 17.55
C TRP A 122 4.77 -38.31 16.40
N LYS A 123 3.56 -37.84 16.75
CA LYS A 123 2.54 -37.37 15.81
C LYS A 123 2.32 -35.86 15.99
N LEU A 124 2.33 -35.11 14.90
CA LEU A 124 1.84 -33.73 14.85
C LEU A 124 0.46 -33.72 14.20
N VAL A 125 -0.55 -33.24 14.94
CA VAL A 125 -1.93 -33.12 14.45
C VAL A 125 -2.28 -31.64 14.33
N LEU A 126 -2.58 -31.18 13.11
CA LEU A 126 -3.04 -29.82 12.86
C LEU A 126 -4.57 -29.77 12.95
N LEU A 127 -5.14 -29.01 13.87
CA LEU A 127 -6.59 -28.85 14.03
C LEU A 127 -7.00 -27.45 13.58
N PHE A 128 -7.81 -27.35 12.52
CA PHE A 128 -8.24 -26.07 11.95
C PHE A 128 -9.64 -25.67 12.45
N ALA A 129 -9.73 -24.54 13.15
CA ALA A 129 -11.01 -23.87 13.42
C ALA A 129 -11.33 -22.90 12.28
N ARG A 130 -12.33 -23.25 11.45
CA ARG A 130 -12.69 -22.53 10.21
C ARG A 130 -13.59 -21.32 10.49
N VAL A 131 -13.06 -20.10 10.40
CA VAL A 131 -13.83 -18.86 10.55
C VAL A 131 -14.66 -18.55 9.31
N ASP A 132 -14.14 -18.89 8.14
CA ASP A 132 -14.76 -18.66 6.84
C ASP A 132 -16.08 -19.44 6.62
N GLN A 133 -16.36 -20.42 7.49
CA GLN A 133 -17.60 -21.20 7.49
C GLN A 133 -18.64 -20.67 8.49
N LEU A 134 -18.29 -19.68 9.31
CA LEU A 134 -19.16 -19.14 10.35
C LEU A 134 -20.11 -18.10 9.77
N CYS A 135 -21.39 -18.24 10.09
CA CYS A 135 -22.42 -17.25 9.78
C CYS A 135 -22.98 -16.61 11.04
N ALA A 136 -22.51 -15.40 11.36
CA ALA A 136 -23.06 -14.56 12.41
C ALA A 136 -23.36 -13.16 11.86
N CYS A 137 -24.65 -12.84 11.73
CA CYS A 137 -25.13 -11.61 11.10
C CYS A 137 -25.30 -10.47 12.09
N GLU A 138 -25.66 -10.83 13.32
CA GLU A 138 -25.99 -9.92 14.40
C GLU A 138 -25.05 -10.21 15.56
N GLN A 139 -24.55 -9.17 16.22
CA GLN A 139 -23.61 -9.29 17.33
C GLN A 139 -24.09 -10.25 18.45
N GLN A 140 -25.41 -10.36 18.65
CA GLN A 140 -26.03 -11.28 19.61
C GLN A 140 -25.80 -12.76 19.27
N GLN A 141 -25.60 -13.09 17.99
CA GLN A 141 -25.30 -14.43 17.49
C GLN A 141 -23.81 -14.78 17.61
N PHE A 142 -22.92 -13.78 17.71
CA PHE A 142 -21.47 -14.02 17.67
C PHE A 142 -21.04 -14.89 18.84
N GLN A 143 -21.54 -14.62 20.05
CA GLN A 143 -21.18 -15.40 21.23
C GLN A 143 -21.66 -16.86 21.12
N SER A 144 -22.89 -17.11 20.64
CA SER A 144 -23.37 -18.49 20.49
C SER A 144 -22.59 -19.26 19.43
N VAL A 145 -22.25 -18.61 18.31
CA VAL A 145 -21.43 -19.21 17.25
C VAL A 145 -20.01 -19.51 17.75
N ILE A 146 -19.37 -18.57 18.46
CA ILE A 146 -18.04 -18.77 19.06
C ILE A 146 -18.07 -19.92 20.07
N THR A 147 -19.04 -19.92 20.99
CA THR A 147 -19.16 -20.99 22.00
C THR A 147 -19.31 -22.36 21.35
N ALA A 148 -20.16 -22.48 20.32
CA ALA A 148 -20.36 -23.76 19.62
C ALA A 148 -19.06 -24.28 18.99
N VAL A 149 -18.28 -23.40 18.33
CA VAL A 149 -16.99 -23.79 17.73
C VAL A 149 -15.98 -24.18 18.82
N VAL A 150 -15.92 -23.43 19.93
CA VAL A 150 -15.00 -23.71 21.05
C VAL A 150 -15.35 -25.04 21.72
N GLU A 151 -16.64 -25.34 21.89
CA GLU A 151 -17.11 -26.64 22.40
C GLU A 151 -16.76 -27.78 21.44
N GLU A 152 -16.96 -27.61 20.13
CA GLU A 152 -16.60 -28.61 19.13
C GLU A 152 -15.09 -28.89 19.10
N VAL A 153 -14.26 -27.84 19.22
CA VAL A 153 -12.80 -27.98 19.36
C VAL A 153 -12.44 -28.69 20.67
N ASP A 154 -13.06 -28.33 21.81
CA ASP A 154 -12.82 -29.01 23.09
C ASP A 154 -13.13 -30.50 22.98
N ASP A 155 -14.29 -30.88 22.44
CA ASP A 155 -14.70 -32.28 22.30
C ASP A 155 -13.74 -33.08 21.40
N ALA A 156 -13.27 -32.50 20.30
CA ALA A 156 -12.27 -33.11 19.44
C ALA A 156 -10.93 -33.31 20.17
N LEU A 157 -10.49 -32.31 20.95
CA LEU A 157 -9.27 -32.39 21.75
C LEU A 157 -9.37 -33.44 22.88
N GLN A 158 -10.52 -33.55 23.55
CA GLN A 158 -10.76 -34.60 24.56
C GLN A 158 -10.63 -35.99 23.93
N LEU A 159 -11.18 -36.19 22.74
CA LEU A 159 -11.08 -37.45 22.02
C LEU A 159 -9.61 -37.78 21.68
N LEU A 160 -8.87 -36.83 21.12
CA LEU A 160 -7.46 -37.01 20.76
C LEU A 160 -6.60 -37.28 21.99
N HIS A 161 -6.80 -36.54 23.08
CA HIS A 161 -6.12 -36.78 24.36
C HIS A 161 -6.41 -38.19 24.87
N SER A 162 -7.64 -38.68 24.78
CA SER A 162 -7.97 -40.04 25.26
C SER A 162 -7.40 -41.17 24.39
N GLN A 163 -7.17 -40.94 23.08
CA GLN A 163 -6.86 -42.01 22.11
C GLN A 163 -5.42 -42.00 21.60
N LEU A 164 -4.73 -40.86 21.63
CA LEU A 164 -3.39 -40.72 21.09
C LEU A 164 -2.32 -40.72 22.20
N LYS A 165 -1.20 -41.37 21.88
CA LYS A 165 0.06 -41.29 22.64
C LYS A 165 1.12 -40.62 21.80
N ARG A 166 2.05 -39.92 22.44
CA ARG A 166 3.14 -39.18 21.79
C ARG A 166 2.64 -38.22 20.71
N ALA A 167 1.77 -37.28 21.09
CA ALA A 167 1.15 -36.36 20.14
C ALA A 167 1.30 -34.89 20.54
N ILE A 168 1.55 -34.04 19.55
CA ILE A 168 1.45 -32.59 19.64
C ILE A 168 0.26 -32.18 18.79
N VAL A 169 -0.74 -31.53 19.38
CA VAL A 169 -1.89 -31.00 18.63
C VAL A 169 -1.72 -29.48 18.50
N SER A 170 -1.64 -28.98 17.27
CA SER A 170 -1.58 -27.55 16.97
C SER A 170 -2.92 -27.08 16.45
N VAL A 171 -3.64 -26.32 17.28
CA VAL A 171 -4.90 -25.67 16.92
C VAL A 171 -4.60 -24.36 16.20
N ALA A 172 -5.08 -24.22 14.97
CA ALA A 172 -4.91 -23.02 14.16
C ALA A 172 -6.27 -22.47 13.74
N LEU A 173 -6.47 -21.16 13.89
CA LEU A 173 -7.59 -20.49 13.23
C LEU A 173 -7.29 -20.37 11.74
N TRP A 174 -8.25 -20.76 10.91
CA TRP A 174 -8.18 -20.58 9.47
C TRP A 174 -9.31 -19.68 8.99
N ASP A 175 -8.93 -18.63 8.28
CA ASP A 175 -9.85 -17.71 7.63
C ASP A 175 -9.47 -17.58 6.14
N GLY A 176 -9.93 -18.53 5.32
CA GLY A 176 -9.59 -18.60 3.89
C GLY A 176 -10.74 -19.04 3.00
N GLU A 177 -10.59 -18.78 1.69
CA GLU A 177 -11.57 -18.91 0.58
C GLU A 177 -12.57 -17.76 0.36
N ARG A 178 -12.43 -17.09 -0.80
CA ARG A 178 -13.42 -16.19 -1.41
C ARG A 178 -13.97 -16.71 -2.75
N ASP A 179 -13.39 -17.78 -3.30
CA ASP A 179 -13.52 -18.09 -4.73
C ASP A 179 -14.84 -18.79 -5.15
N ASN A 180 -15.67 -19.20 -4.20
CA ASN A 180 -17.05 -19.68 -4.44
C ASN A 180 -18.11 -18.85 -3.67
N PHE A 181 -17.72 -17.69 -3.12
CA PHE A 181 -18.46 -16.98 -2.08
C PHE A 181 -19.62 -16.09 -2.57
N HIS A 182 -19.93 -16.05 -3.87
CA HIS A 182 -21.15 -15.38 -4.34
C HIS A 182 -22.42 -16.21 -4.06
N ASN A 183 -22.32 -17.52 -3.82
CA ASN A 183 -23.49 -18.38 -3.50
C ASN A 183 -23.61 -18.76 -2.02
N LYS A 184 -22.69 -18.32 -1.14
CA LYS A 184 -22.66 -18.67 0.28
C LYS A 184 -22.24 -17.51 1.20
N MET A 185 -22.47 -16.26 0.83
CA MET A 185 -22.58 -15.23 1.88
C MET A 185 -23.71 -15.63 2.82
N CYS A 186 -23.53 -15.41 4.12
CA CYS A 186 -24.67 -15.34 5.01
C CYS A 186 -25.60 -14.28 4.41
N ARG A 187 -26.82 -14.65 4.02
CA ARG A 187 -27.79 -13.81 3.28
C ARG A 187 -27.97 -12.39 3.85
N CYS A 188 -27.66 -12.21 5.12
CA CYS A 188 -27.71 -10.96 5.87
C CYS A 188 -26.55 -9.98 5.61
N MET A 189 -25.41 -10.41 5.06
CA MET A 189 -24.24 -9.54 4.85
C MET A 189 -24.33 -8.73 3.54
N GLU A 190 -25.33 -9.01 2.68
CA GLU A 190 -25.59 -8.26 1.44
C GLU A 190 -25.96 -6.78 1.69
N THR A 191 -26.38 -6.43 2.91
CA THR A 191 -26.81 -5.08 3.30
C THR A 191 -25.72 -4.24 3.96
N ASN A 192 -24.60 -4.84 4.37
CA ASN A 192 -23.49 -4.12 5.03
C ASN A 192 -22.51 -3.58 3.98
N ASN A 193 -21.95 -2.39 4.22
CA ASN A 193 -20.87 -1.89 3.38
C ASN A 193 -19.60 -2.75 3.56
N GLU A 194 -18.72 -2.75 2.55
CA GLU A 194 -17.50 -3.58 2.53
C GLU A 194 -16.61 -3.40 3.77
N GLY A 195 -16.48 -2.16 4.27
CA GLY A 195 -15.69 -1.85 5.45
C GLY A 195 -16.28 -2.43 6.74
N GLU A 196 -17.60 -2.40 6.90
CA GLU A 196 -18.30 -2.99 8.05
C GLU A 196 -18.21 -4.52 8.03
N ALA A 197 -18.35 -5.14 6.86
CA ALA A 197 -18.17 -6.59 6.71
C ALA A 197 -16.73 -7.03 7.05
N ARG A 198 -15.73 -6.26 6.61
CA ARG A 198 -14.31 -6.48 6.93
C ARG A 198 -14.05 -6.37 8.43
N LEU A 199 -14.63 -5.35 9.09
CA LEU A 199 -14.55 -5.18 10.53
C LEU A 199 -15.18 -6.36 11.26
N GLN A 200 -16.39 -6.79 10.89
CA GLN A 200 -17.10 -7.90 11.53
C GLN A 200 -16.33 -9.22 11.47
N ARG A 201 -15.82 -9.60 10.29
CA ARG A 201 -15.05 -10.84 10.10
C ARG A 201 -13.77 -10.85 10.92
N ALA A 202 -13.07 -9.72 10.95
CA ALA A 202 -11.83 -9.59 11.70
C ALA A 202 -12.06 -9.66 13.22
N MET A 203 -13.14 -9.02 13.71
CA MET A 203 -13.54 -9.08 15.13
C MET A 203 -13.99 -10.49 15.54
N LEU A 204 -14.75 -11.20 14.69
CA LEU A 204 -15.15 -12.58 14.92
C LEU A 204 -13.93 -13.51 15.04
N SER A 205 -12.99 -13.38 14.10
CA SER A 205 -11.73 -14.14 14.10
C SER A 205 -10.96 -13.95 15.41
N HIS A 206 -10.87 -12.69 15.88
CA HIS A 206 -10.15 -12.38 17.12
C HIS A 206 -10.84 -12.92 18.36
N ALA A 207 -12.16 -12.80 18.44
CA ALA A 207 -12.91 -13.27 19.58
C ALA A 207 -12.89 -14.79 19.70
N LEU A 208 -12.89 -15.50 18.57
CA LEU A 208 -12.72 -16.95 18.55
C LEU A 208 -11.30 -17.33 19.00
N GLN A 209 -10.27 -16.63 18.52
CA GLN A 209 -8.89 -16.82 18.97
C GLN A 209 -8.77 -16.70 20.50
N GLU A 210 -9.24 -15.59 21.09
CA GLU A 210 -9.21 -15.42 22.55
C GLU A 210 -9.99 -16.49 23.30
N SER A 211 -11.11 -16.96 22.73
CA SER A 211 -11.94 -17.99 23.38
C SER A 211 -11.26 -19.35 23.39
N LEU A 212 -10.51 -19.69 22.33
CA LEU A 212 -9.67 -20.88 22.28
C LEU A 212 -8.48 -20.76 23.25
N ASP A 213 -7.85 -19.59 23.37
CA ASP A 213 -6.79 -19.37 24.36
C ASP A 213 -7.32 -19.53 25.79
N LYS A 214 -8.53 -19.02 26.08
CA LYS A 214 -9.23 -19.23 27.36
C LYS A 214 -9.57 -20.70 27.59
N LEU A 215 -9.93 -21.45 26.56
CA LEU A 215 -10.15 -22.89 26.65
C LEU A 215 -8.88 -23.60 27.14
N MET A 216 -7.70 -23.26 26.60
CA MET A 216 -6.42 -23.85 27.02
C MET A 216 -6.13 -23.55 28.50
N ILE A 217 -6.45 -22.34 28.98
CA ILE A 217 -6.33 -22.00 30.40
C ILE A 217 -7.28 -22.83 31.27
N LYS A 218 -8.52 -23.05 30.82
CA LYS A 218 -9.53 -23.80 31.56
C LYS A 218 -9.22 -25.30 31.59
N ARG A 219 -8.63 -25.83 30.51
CA ARG A 219 -8.32 -27.25 30.30
C ARG A 219 -6.81 -27.52 30.40
N ARG A 220 -6.15 -27.00 31.44
CA ARG A 220 -4.69 -27.19 31.66
C ARG A 220 -4.24 -28.65 31.68
N TRP A 221 -5.16 -29.58 31.96
CA TRP A 221 -4.89 -31.01 31.96
C TRP A 221 -4.59 -31.56 30.55
N TYR A 222 -4.76 -30.82 29.46
CA TYR A 222 -4.20 -31.24 28.17
C TYR A 222 -2.67 -31.32 28.15
N GLY A 223 -1.98 -30.84 29.20
CA GLY A 223 -0.55 -31.05 29.45
C GLY A 223 -0.25 -31.92 30.68
N ASP A 224 -1.22 -32.70 31.19
CA ASP A 224 -1.01 -33.58 32.36
C ASP A 224 -0.14 -34.82 32.06
N ARG A 225 0.01 -35.15 30.78
CA ARG A 225 0.80 -36.26 30.27
C ARG A 225 2.14 -35.78 29.73
N GLU A 226 3.20 -36.54 29.98
CA GLU A 226 4.52 -36.25 29.40
C GLU A 226 4.57 -36.49 27.89
N ASP A 227 3.62 -37.24 27.33
CA ASP A 227 3.58 -37.65 25.92
C ASP A 227 2.48 -36.96 25.11
N PHE A 228 1.82 -35.91 25.63
CA PHE A 228 0.76 -35.21 24.92
C PHE A 228 0.76 -33.71 25.24
N THR A 229 0.51 -32.86 24.25
CA THR A 229 0.29 -31.42 24.47
C THR A 229 -0.63 -30.84 23.39
N VAL A 230 -1.33 -29.76 23.76
CA VAL A 230 -2.11 -28.94 22.82
C VAL A 230 -1.54 -27.53 22.85
N ILE A 231 -1.34 -26.95 21.69
CA ILE A 231 -0.98 -25.53 21.52
C ILE A 231 -2.00 -24.85 20.62
N VAL A 232 -2.36 -23.61 20.94
CA VAL A 232 -3.11 -22.73 20.03
C VAL A 232 -2.11 -21.79 19.35
N GLN A 233 -2.15 -21.69 18.02
CA GLN A 233 -1.26 -20.78 17.29
C GLN A 233 -1.60 -19.31 17.62
N ASP A 234 -0.58 -18.50 17.91
CA ASP A 234 -0.75 -17.12 18.41
C ASP A 234 -1.34 -16.16 17.36
N THR A 235 -1.29 -16.53 16.07
CA THR A 235 -1.82 -15.73 14.97
C THR A 235 -2.73 -16.58 14.07
N PRO A 236 -3.92 -16.08 13.70
CA PRO A 236 -4.78 -16.75 12.74
C PRO A 236 -4.14 -16.78 11.35
N SER A 237 -4.35 -17.87 10.62
CA SER A 237 -3.93 -18.03 9.23
C SER A 237 -5.01 -17.44 8.31
N ILE A 238 -4.76 -16.24 7.79
CA ILE A 238 -5.73 -15.47 7.00
C ILE A 238 -5.27 -15.40 5.55
N ALA A 239 -6.10 -15.90 4.63
CA ALA A 239 -5.87 -15.75 3.20
C ALA A 239 -5.86 -14.26 2.81
N GLY A 240 -4.66 -13.71 2.61
CA GLY A 240 -4.30 -12.42 2.00
C GLY A 240 -5.33 -11.27 2.06
N PRO A 241 -5.07 -10.14 2.75
CA PRO A 241 -5.97 -8.97 2.75
C PRO A 241 -6.12 -8.28 1.37
N SER A 242 -5.24 -8.55 0.40
CA SER A 242 -5.40 -8.15 -1.01
C SER A 242 -6.56 -8.85 -1.73
N SER A 243 -6.96 -10.04 -1.27
CA SER A 243 -8.16 -10.75 -1.75
C SER A 243 -9.46 -10.15 -1.17
N VAL A 244 -9.36 -9.48 -0.01
CA VAL A 244 -10.48 -8.90 0.73
C VAL A 244 -10.91 -7.54 0.14
N SER A 245 -10.00 -6.77 -0.44
CA SER A 245 -10.27 -5.41 -0.95
C SER A 245 -10.55 -5.30 -2.45
N SER A 246 -10.21 -6.31 -3.26
CA SER A 246 -10.32 -6.22 -4.72
C SER A 246 -11.50 -6.98 -5.31
N GLY A 247 -12.00 -8.02 -4.63
CA GLY A 247 -13.01 -8.93 -5.20
C GLY A 247 -12.54 -9.68 -6.45
N GLU A 248 -11.26 -9.56 -6.83
CA GLU A 248 -10.65 -10.19 -8.00
C GLU A 248 -9.99 -11.52 -7.63
N ARG A 249 -10.02 -12.47 -8.58
CA ARG A 249 -9.30 -13.73 -8.47
C ARG A 249 -7.80 -13.48 -8.47
N LEU A 250 -7.10 -14.03 -7.48
CA LEU A 250 -5.64 -14.07 -7.47
C LEU A 250 -5.16 -14.87 -8.70
N SER A 251 -4.14 -14.36 -9.40
CA SER A 251 -3.46 -15.19 -10.41
C SER A 251 -2.86 -16.43 -9.75
N GLU A 252 -2.72 -17.54 -10.50
CA GLU A 252 -2.12 -18.78 -9.96
C GLU A 252 -0.77 -18.53 -9.25
N ARG A 253 0.02 -17.57 -9.75
CA ARG A 253 1.30 -17.17 -9.15
C ARG A 253 1.14 -16.45 -7.81
N GLN A 254 0.15 -15.56 -7.68
CA GLN A 254 -0.15 -14.85 -6.43
C GLN A 254 -0.78 -15.80 -5.40
N ALA A 255 -1.65 -16.70 -5.84
CA ALA A 255 -2.22 -17.74 -4.98
C ALA A 255 -1.12 -18.68 -4.44
N ALA A 256 -0.16 -19.07 -5.27
CA ALA A 256 1.01 -19.85 -4.83
C ALA A 256 1.89 -19.08 -3.83
N GLN A 257 2.22 -17.81 -4.11
CA GLN A 257 3.00 -16.97 -3.18
C GLN A 257 2.29 -16.76 -1.84
N GLN A 258 0.96 -16.62 -1.87
CA GLN A 258 0.14 -16.50 -0.68
C GLN A 258 0.14 -17.80 0.14
N ALA A 259 0.00 -18.95 -0.53
CA ALA A 259 0.11 -20.26 0.12
C ALA A 259 1.50 -20.45 0.76
N ASP A 260 2.57 -20.03 0.10
CA ASP A 260 3.93 -20.10 0.65
C ASP A 260 4.09 -19.20 1.89
N LYS A 261 3.52 -17.98 1.87
CA LYS A 261 3.53 -17.07 3.02
C LYS A 261 2.78 -17.65 4.22
N LEU A 262 1.59 -18.20 3.98
CA LEU A 262 0.77 -18.84 5.01
C LEU A 262 1.45 -20.09 5.57
N MET A 263 2.12 -20.88 4.71
CA MET A 263 2.92 -22.02 5.15
C MET A 263 4.06 -21.58 6.07
N VAL A 264 4.81 -20.54 5.72
CA VAL A 264 5.91 -20.04 6.55
C VAL A 264 5.40 -19.45 7.87
N GLN A 265 4.24 -18.78 7.87
CA GLN A 265 3.58 -18.35 9.11
C GLN A 265 3.23 -19.56 9.98
N MET A 266 2.58 -20.57 9.41
CA MET A 266 2.17 -21.77 10.13
C MET A 266 3.37 -22.52 10.72
N TRP A 267 4.46 -22.64 9.95
CA TRP A 267 5.73 -23.19 10.40
C TRP A 267 6.33 -22.38 11.55
N THR A 268 6.36 -21.05 11.42
CA THR A 268 6.90 -20.16 12.48
C THR A 268 6.13 -20.32 13.78
N ASN A 269 4.81 -20.48 13.74
CA ASN A 269 3.95 -20.70 14.91
C ASN A 269 4.18 -22.06 15.60
N LEU A 270 4.80 -23.03 14.91
CA LEU A 270 5.18 -24.33 15.46
C LEU A 270 6.55 -24.31 16.16
N LEU A 271 7.34 -23.24 15.99
CA LEU A 271 8.67 -23.11 16.59
C LEU A 271 8.66 -22.26 17.86
N GLN A 272 9.67 -22.42 18.71
CA GLN A 272 9.84 -21.59 19.90
C GLN A 272 10.11 -20.13 19.49
N PRO A 273 9.41 -19.14 20.08
CA PRO A 273 9.53 -17.73 19.67
C PRO A 273 10.92 -17.18 19.92
N ILE A 274 11.40 -16.18 19.15
CA ILE A 274 12.70 -15.52 19.36
C ILE A 274 12.45 -14.10 19.88
N SER A 275 13.05 -13.73 21.02
CA SER A 275 12.88 -12.38 21.56
C SER A 275 13.51 -11.34 20.63
N GLY A 276 12.70 -10.40 20.10
CA GLY A 276 13.17 -9.19 19.41
C GLY A 276 13.20 -9.21 17.88
N GLN A 277 12.52 -10.15 17.21
CA GLN A 277 12.53 -10.18 15.74
C GLN A 277 11.35 -9.38 15.14
N HIS A 278 11.66 -8.19 14.61
CA HIS A 278 10.81 -7.52 13.62
C HIS A 278 10.69 -8.42 12.39
N ASN A 279 9.46 -8.61 11.89
CA ASN A 279 9.21 -9.30 10.62
C ASN A 279 10.07 -8.67 9.51
N THR A 280 11.16 -9.34 9.15
CA THR A 280 11.97 -9.02 7.98
C THR A 280 11.22 -9.48 6.74
N GLU A 281 10.13 -8.80 6.38
CA GLU A 281 9.57 -8.90 5.03
C GLU A 281 10.49 -8.10 4.10
N ASP A 282 11.49 -8.78 3.55
CA ASP A 282 12.41 -8.23 2.57
C ASP A 282 11.68 -8.08 1.22
N ASN A 283 11.39 -6.85 0.81
CA ASN A 283 10.92 -6.41 -0.53
C ASN A 283 10.07 -7.41 -1.36
N GLY A 284 9.11 -8.12 -0.74
CA GLY A 284 8.14 -8.98 -1.43
C GLY A 284 8.70 -10.11 -2.30
N ASN A 285 10.02 -10.35 -2.29
CA ASN A 285 10.68 -11.26 -3.24
C ASN A 285 11.45 -12.42 -2.58
N ILE A 286 11.69 -12.39 -1.26
CA ILE A 286 12.36 -13.48 -0.54
C ILE A 286 11.58 -13.79 0.75
N ILE A 287 10.89 -14.94 0.77
CA ILE A 287 10.25 -15.47 1.97
C ILE A 287 11.36 -16.07 2.84
N ALA A 288 11.68 -15.44 3.96
CA ALA A 288 12.69 -15.95 4.90
C ALA A 288 12.08 -17.06 5.76
N LEU A 289 12.55 -18.29 5.56
CA LEU A 289 12.16 -19.44 6.37
C LEU A 289 12.92 -19.42 7.72
N LEU A 290 12.21 -19.46 8.84
CA LEU A 290 12.81 -19.56 10.16
C LEU A 290 13.27 -21.00 10.44
N CYS A 291 14.50 -21.18 10.93
CA CYS A 291 15.05 -22.50 11.27
C CYS A 291 15.19 -22.65 12.80
N PRO A 292 14.95 -23.85 13.36
CA PRO A 292 15.33 -24.14 14.75
C PRO A 292 16.83 -23.89 14.98
N THR A 293 17.17 -23.32 16.14
CA THR A 293 18.57 -23.03 16.51
C THR A 293 19.09 -24.06 17.51
N GLU A 294 20.41 -24.08 17.76
CA GLU A 294 20.99 -24.93 18.81
C GLU A 294 20.41 -24.61 20.20
N ASP A 295 20.11 -23.33 20.46
CA ASP A 295 19.54 -22.87 21.74
C ASP A 295 18.03 -23.15 21.88
N ARG A 296 17.32 -23.26 20.75
CA ARG A 296 15.86 -23.51 20.68
C ARG A 296 15.53 -24.55 19.62
N PRO A 297 15.92 -25.83 19.83
CA PRO A 297 15.79 -26.87 18.79
C PRO A 297 14.43 -27.57 18.77
N PHE A 298 13.55 -27.27 19.74
CA PHE A 298 12.32 -28.02 19.97
C PHE A 298 11.11 -27.35 19.29
N LEU A 299 10.08 -28.15 19.00
CA LEU A 299 8.76 -27.63 18.66
C LEU A 299 8.16 -26.92 19.87
N ARG A 300 7.35 -25.90 19.62
CA ARG A 300 6.65 -25.13 20.66
C ARG A 300 5.66 -26.03 21.38
N THR A 301 5.68 -26.01 22.71
CA THR A 301 4.72 -26.68 23.58
C THR A 301 4.34 -25.76 24.75
N GLU A 302 3.22 -26.02 25.42
CA GLU A 302 2.87 -25.26 26.65
C GLU A 302 3.91 -25.44 27.78
N GLY A 303 4.68 -26.54 27.77
CA GLY A 303 5.71 -26.77 28.79
C GLY A 303 7.04 -26.07 28.52
N ASN A 304 7.45 -25.92 27.25
CA ASN A 304 8.73 -25.28 26.89
C ASN A 304 8.59 -23.83 26.42
N SER A 305 7.38 -23.40 26.08
CA SER A 305 7.05 -22.05 25.62
C SER A 305 5.61 -21.75 26.05
N PRO A 306 5.37 -21.59 27.37
CA PRO A 306 4.04 -21.39 27.90
C PRO A 306 3.37 -20.18 27.25
N SER A 307 2.12 -20.35 26.82
CA SER A 307 1.34 -19.24 26.32
C SER A 307 1.12 -18.24 27.46
N TYR A 308 1.42 -16.96 27.23
CA TYR A 308 1.27 -15.92 28.27
C TYR A 308 -0.22 -15.73 28.61
N HIS A 309 -0.69 -16.44 29.63
CA HIS A 309 -2.09 -16.40 30.04
C HIS A 309 -2.48 -15.04 30.63
N HIS A 310 -3.68 -14.59 30.27
CA HIS A 310 -4.32 -13.42 30.84
C HIS A 310 -4.39 -13.55 32.37
N SER A 311 -3.66 -12.71 33.08
CA SER A 311 -4.06 -12.36 34.43
C SER A 311 -5.29 -11.46 34.30
N ASP A 312 -6.44 -11.96 34.78
CA ASP A 312 -7.63 -11.17 35.08
C ASP A 312 -7.32 -10.21 36.24
N VAL A 313 -6.41 -9.27 35.98
CA VAL A 313 -6.43 -8.02 36.71
C VAL A 313 -7.37 -7.16 35.91
N SER A 314 -8.63 -7.12 36.34
CA SER A 314 -9.43 -5.92 36.14
C SER A 314 -8.84 -4.83 37.02
N PRO A 315 -8.44 -3.68 36.46
CA PRO A 315 -8.40 -2.46 37.23
C PRO A 315 -9.42 -1.51 36.61
N LEU A 316 -10.50 -1.36 37.36
CA LEU A 316 -11.16 -0.09 37.62
C LEU A 316 -11.77 0.61 36.39
N LEU A 317 -13.10 0.55 36.35
CA LEU A 317 -13.94 1.73 36.09
C LEU A 317 -13.17 2.99 36.50
N LEU A 318 -12.56 3.68 35.53
CA LEU A 318 -11.99 4.98 35.80
C LEU A 318 -13.17 5.94 36.08
N PRO A 319 -13.13 6.70 37.18
CA PRO A 319 -14.26 7.47 37.66
C PRO A 319 -14.44 8.70 36.76
N PHE A 320 -15.68 8.94 36.32
CA PHE A 320 -16.17 10.20 35.75
C PHE A 320 -15.32 10.82 34.61
N THR A 321 -15.71 10.56 33.36
CA THR A 321 -15.28 11.32 32.15
C THR A 321 -15.96 12.69 32.02
N GLY A 322 -16.45 13.21 33.14
CA GLY A 322 -17.16 14.46 33.21
C GLY A 322 -16.27 15.67 33.00
N THR A 323 -16.89 16.78 32.63
CA THR A 323 -16.25 18.10 32.58
C THR A 323 -17.09 19.08 33.38
N ALA A 324 -16.43 19.97 34.13
CA ALA A 324 -17.12 21.09 34.74
C ALA A 324 -17.35 22.18 33.68
N MET A 325 -18.51 22.85 33.70
CA MET A 325 -18.74 24.03 32.88
C MET A 325 -18.26 25.28 33.65
N PRO A 326 -17.18 25.95 33.23
CA PRO A 326 -16.67 27.12 33.95
C PRO A 326 -17.34 28.44 33.52
N CYS A 327 -18.29 28.40 32.57
CA CYS A 327 -18.85 29.60 31.96
C CYS A 327 -19.96 30.22 32.82
N GLU A 328 -19.87 31.53 33.03
CA GLU A 328 -20.86 32.29 33.80
C GLU A 328 -22.05 32.77 32.93
N ASP A 329 -21.78 33.24 31.71
CA ASP A 329 -22.83 33.71 30.79
C ASP A 329 -23.26 32.59 29.85
N LEU A 330 -24.48 32.08 30.09
CA LEU A 330 -25.10 31.02 29.31
C LEU A 330 -26.28 31.54 28.47
N SER A 331 -26.46 32.86 28.41
CA SER A 331 -27.68 33.48 27.88
C SER A 331 -27.76 33.38 26.34
N PRO A 332 -28.96 33.16 25.77
CA PRO A 332 -29.17 33.27 24.33
C PRO A 332 -29.00 34.71 23.86
N SER A 333 -28.94 34.89 22.54
CA SER A 333 -29.01 36.22 21.94
C SER A 333 -30.36 36.89 22.25
N PRO A 334 -30.45 38.23 22.35
CA PRO A 334 -31.70 38.94 22.65
C PRO A 334 -32.83 38.64 21.66
N SER A 335 -32.48 38.27 20.43
CA SER A 335 -33.37 37.75 19.40
C SER A 335 -32.64 36.67 18.62
N THR A 336 -33.37 35.77 17.96
CA THR A 336 -32.74 34.72 17.13
C THR A 336 -31.90 35.37 16.03
N PRO A 337 -30.57 35.12 15.97
CA PRO A 337 -29.71 35.81 15.03
C PRO A 337 -30.10 35.44 13.59
N SER A 338 -29.94 36.40 12.69
CA SER A 338 -30.12 36.21 11.24
C SER A 338 -28.83 35.80 10.54
N SER A 339 -27.67 36.06 11.17
CA SER A 339 -26.36 35.69 10.66
C SER A 339 -25.65 34.66 11.54
N VAL A 340 -24.94 33.74 10.89
CA VAL A 340 -24.11 32.73 11.56
C VAL A 340 -22.93 33.37 12.32
N HIS A 341 -22.55 34.60 11.93
CA HIS A 341 -21.45 35.35 12.55
C HIS A 341 -21.83 35.94 13.91
N GLU A 342 -23.12 35.96 14.26
CA GLU A 342 -23.66 36.46 15.53
C GLU A 342 -24.20 35.30 16.39
N LEU A 343 -23.85 34.07 16.04
CA LEU A 343 -24.38 32.87 16.70
C LEU A 343 -23.72 32.66 18.07
N ARG A 344 -24.49 32.79 19.15
CA ARG A 344 -24.06 32.36 20.50
C ARG A 344 -24.33 30.87 20.68
N PRO A 345 -23.61 30.18 21.58
CA PRO A 345 -23.87 28.76 21.84
C PRO A 345 -25.34 28.44 22.19
N ALA A 346 -25.99 29.33 22.96
CA ALA A 346 -27.38 29.17 23.38
C ALA A 346 -28.41 29.36 22.25
N ASP A 347 -28.01 29.92 21.11
CA ASP A 347 -28.89 30.09 19.93
C ASP A 347 -29.01 28.80 19.10
N ILE A 348 -28.05 27.87 19.27
CA ILE A 348 -28.04 26.58 18.57
C ILE A 348 -29.16 25.71 19.10
N LYS A 349 -30.01 25.21 18.21
CA LYS A 349 -31.14 24.34 18.56
C LYS A 349 -30.96 22.91 18.08
N VAL A 350 -30.20 22.69 17.01
CA VAL A 350 -30.03 21.38 16.40
C VAL A 350 -28.55 21.06 16.24
N VAL A 351 -28.15 19.86 16.65
CA VAL A 351 -26.86 19.27 16.33
C VAL A 351 -27.04 18.06 15.41
N ALA A 352 -26.12 17.88 14.46
CA ALA A 352 -26.13 16.75 13.54
C ALA A 352 -24.71 16.32 13.18
N ALA A 353 -24.52 15.09 12.70
CA ALA A 353 -23.21 14.62 12.27
C ALA A 353 -23.26 13.60 11.13
N VAL A 354 -22.25 13.65 10.27
CA VAL A 354 -21.93 12.67 9.24
C VAL A 354 -20.45 12.29 9.35
N GLY A 355 -20.10 11.05 9.01
CA GLY A 355 -18.74 10.56 9.11
C GLY A 355 -18.59 9.05 9.12
N ASP A 356 -17.52 8.58 9.76
CA ASP A 356 -17.15 7.17 9.87
C ASP A 356 -17.41 6.57 11.28
N SER A 357 -16.67 5.50 11.62
CA SER A 357 -16.80 4.76 12.88
C SER A 357 -16.50 5.60 14.13
N LEU A 358 -15.63 6.60 14.05
CA LEU A 358 -15.35 7.47 15.21
C LEU A 358 -16.51 8.42 15.50
N THR A 359 -17.20 8.89 14.46
CA THR A 359 -18.42 9.70 14.61
C THR A 359 -19.63 8.84 15.00
N ALA A 360 -19.68 7.58 14.56
CA ALA A 360 -20.68 6.61 14.99
C ALA A 360 -20.50 6.13 16.44
N GLY A 361 -19.30 6.26 16.99
CA GLY A 361 -18.98 5.88 18.37
C GLY A 361 -18.67 4.40 18.54
N ASN A 362 -18.03 3.78 17.56
CA ASN A 362 -17.59 2.39 17.64
C ASN A 362 -16.67 2.15 18.84
N GLY A 363 -17.02 1.18 19.69
CA GLY A 363 -16.16 0.67 20.76
C GLY A 363 -15.84 1.64 21.89
N ILE A 364 -16.54 2.77 22.03
CA ILE A 364 -16.19 3.82 23.01
C ILE A 364 -16.12 3.28 24.45
N ALA A 365 -17.08 2.45 24.84
CA ALA A 365 -17.18 1.85 26.18
C ALA A 365 -16.72 0.39 26.22
N SER A 366 -16.03 -0.08 25.17
CA SER A 366 -15.53 -1.45 25.11
C SER A 366 -14.48 -1.67 26.21
N GLY A 367 -14.66 -2.75 26.97
CA GLY A 367 -13.67 -3.21 27.94
C GLY A 367 -12.37 -3.62 27.22
N ARG A 368 -11.22 -3.44 27.87
CA ARG A 368 -9.88 -3.62 27.25
C ARG A 368 -9.69 -4.93 26.46
N ASN A 369 -10.36 -6.01 26.87
CA ASN A 369 -10.27 -7.34 26.26
C ASN A 369 -11.61 -7.78 25.61
N ASN A 370 -12.51 -6.83 25.28
CA ASN A 370 -13.80 -7.13 24.66
C ASN A 370 -13.84 -6.60 23.23
N VAL A 371 -13.00 -7.19 22.38
CA VAL A 371 -12.83 -6.77 20.97
C VAL A 371 -14.12 -6.84 20.16
N LEU A 372 -15.04 -7.78 20.46
CA LEU A 372 -16.37 -7.81 19.81
C LEU A 372 -17.20 -6.56 20.04
N ASP A 373 -17.01 -5.91 21.18
CA ASP A 373 -17.75 -4.70 21.56
C ASP A 373 -17.26 -3.46 20.80
N VAL A 374 -16.19 -3.58 20.00
CA VAL A 374 -15.81 -2.55 19.02
C VAL A 374 -16.84 -2.43 17.89
N LEU A 375 -17.58 -3.50 17.60
CA LEU A 375 -18.70 -3.48 16.65
C LEU A 375 -19.89 -2.67 17.18
N SER A 376 -19.98 -2.52 18.51
CA SER A 376 -21.01 -1.72 19.15
C SER A 376 -20.82 -0.23 18.86
N GLN A 377 -21.87 0.40 18.36
CA GLN A 377 -21.90 1.83 18.04
C GLN A 377 -22.56 2.59 19.19
N TYR A 378 -21.74 3.13 20.10
CA TYR A 378 -22.16 3.92 21.26
C TYR A 378 -22.51 5.35 20.85
N ARG A 379 -23.62 5.47 20.12
CA ARG A 379 -24.09 6.73 19.53
C ARG A 379 -24.18 7.86 20.57
N GLY A 380 -24.71 7.56 21.75
CA GLY A 380 -24.87 8.52 22.84
C GLY A 380 -23.58 8.99 23.52
N LEU A 381 -22.46 8.27 23.33
CA LEU A 381 -21.14 8.64 23.85
C LEU A 381 -20.21 9.29 22.82
N SER A 382 -20.64 9.40 21.56
CA SER A 382 -19.84 9.99 20.48
C SER A 382 -19.48 11.45 20.79
N TRP A 383 -18.19 11.77 20.73
CA TRP A 383 -17.65 13.10 21.04
C TRP A 383 -18.36 14.28 20.35
N SER A 384 -18.80 14.09 19.10
CA SER A 384 -19.32 15.15 18.25
C SER A 384 -20.85 15.29 18.28
N ILE A 385 -21.59 14.26 18.71
CA ILE A 385 -23.05 14.20 18.55
C ILE A 385 -23.80 13.37 19.61
N GLY A 386 -23.10 12.70 20.53
CA GLY A 386 -23.72 11.95 21.62
C GLY A 386 -24.31 12.85 22.70
N GLY A 387 -25.42 12.45 23.31
CA GLY A 387 -26.13 13.22 24.33
C GLY A 387 -26.55 12.41 25.55
N ASP A 388 -25.94 11.24 25.78
CA ASP A 388 -26.17 10.44 27.00
C ASP A 388 -25.76 11.24 28.24
N GLU A 389 -26.56 11.09 29.30
CA GLU A 389 -26.34 11.75 30.58
C GLU A 389 -26.18 13.29 30.45
N ASN A 390 -25.27 13.89 31.23
CA ASN A 390 -24.98 15.32 31.24
C ASN A 390 -23.46 15.56 31.22
N LEU A 391 -23.04 16.82 31.10
CA LEU A 391 -21.62 17.17 30.96
C LEU A 391 -20.76 16.72 32.15
N THR A 392 -21.33 16.68 33.37
CA THR A 392 -20.58 16.30 34.57
C THR A 392 -20.27 14.80 34.64
N THR A 393 -20.82 13.98 33.75
CA THR A 393 -20.57 12.54 33.65
C THR A 393 -19.99 12.14 32.30
N VAL A 394 -20.56 12.67 31.21
CA VAL A 394 -20.20 12.34 29.83
C VAL A 394 -19.92 13.62 29.06
N THR A 395 -18.71 13.77 28.56
CA THR A 395 -18.30 14.97 27.82
C THR A 395 -18.43 14.75 26.32
N THR A 396 -19.38 15.45 25.71
CA THR A 396 -19.63 15.50 24.27
C THR A 396 -20.00 16.92 23.86
N LEU A 397 -19.88 17.26 22.57
CA LEU A 397 -20.30 18.58 22.09
C LEU A 397 -21.78 18.89 22.45
N PRO A 398 -22.76 17.98 22.27
CA PRO A 398 -24.13 18.25 22.71
C PRO A 398 -24.28 18.43 24.21
N ASN A 399 -23.55 17.68 25.04
CA ASN A 399 -23.60 17.85 26.49
C ASN A 399 -23.04 19.22 26.93
N ILE A 400 -22.04 19.73 26.23
CA ILE A 400 -21.55 21.12 26.43
C ILE A 400 -22.63 22.12 26.02
N LEU A 401 -23.24 21.97 24.84
CA LEU A 401 -24.27 22.87 24.33
C LEU A 401 -25.56 22.84 25.17
N LYS A 402 -25.92 21.71 25.78
CA LYS A 402 -27.09 21.58 26.67
C LYS A 402 -27.03 22.49 27.90
N HIS A 403 -25.83 22.95 28.32
CA HIS A 403 -25.71 23.96 29.37
C HIS A 403 -26.14 25.35 28.92
N PHE A 404 -25.97 25.67 27.62
CA PHE A 404 -26.37 26.93 27.03
C PHE A 404 -27.83 26.91 26.56
N ASN A 405 -28.28 25.77 26.03
CA ASN A 405 -29.65 25.56 25.59
C ASN A 405 -30.18 24.19 26.00
N HIS A 406 -31.02 24.15 27.04
CA HIS A 406 -31.64 22.91 27.52
C HIS A 406 -32.63 22.27 26.52
N ASN A 407 -33.10 23.04 25.53
CA ASN A 407 -34.01 22.56 24.48
C ASN A 407 -33.27 22.08 23.22
N LEU A 408 -31.94 21.89 23.29
CA LEU A 408 -31.15 21.34 22.19
C LEU A 408 -31.73 20.00 21.73
N THR A 409 -31.79 19.78 20.42
CA THR A 409 -32.22 18.52 19.82
C THR A 409 -31.20 18.05 18.76
N GLY A 410 -31.42 16.86 18.21
CA GLY A 410 -30.60 16.28 17.14
C GLY A 410 -29.53 15.29 17.61
N TYR A 411 -29.15 15.34 18.88
CA TYR A 411 -28.14 14.46 19.47
C TYR A 411 -28.60 13.01 19.55
N SER A 412 -27.64 12.10 19.53
CA SER A 412 -27.89 10.67 19.69
C SER A 412 -27.90 10.23 21.15
N VAL A 413 -28.56 9.11 21.44
CA VAL A 413 -28.58 8.49 22.78
C VAL A 413 -28.39 6.98 22.68
N GLY A 414 -27.81 6.34 23.69
CA GLY A 414 -27.61 4.90 23.75
C GLY A 414 -26.81 4.34 22.57
N MET A 415 -27.24 3.19 22.06
CA MET A 415 -26.52 2.42 21.05
C MET A 415 -27.38 2.16 19.81
N GLY A 416 -26.76 2.02 18.64
CA GLY A 416 -27.44 1.61 17.41
C GLY A 416 -26.77 2.03 16.11
N LYS A 417 -27.33 1.60 14.98
CA LYS A 417 -26.90 1.98 13.61
C LYS A 417 -27.53 3.32 13.18
N GLN A 418 -27.10 3.86 12.04
CA GLN A 418 -27.53 5.19 11.53
C GLN A 418 -29.06 5.33 11.33
N ASP A 419 -29.75 4.21 11.13
CA ASP A 419 -31.19 4.16 10.89
C ASP A 419 -32.01 3.90 12.18
N THR A 420 -31.35 3.62 13.30
CA THR A 420 -32.07 3.39 14.56
C THR A 420 -32.56 4.72 15.16
N PRO A 421 -33.67 4.70 15.92
CA PRO A 421 -34.17 5.91 16.61
C PRO A 421 -33.11 6.59 17.50
N GLN A 422 -32.26 5.78 18.13
CA GLN A 422 -31.15 6.18 19.00
C GLN A 422 -30.12 7.07 18.31
N ALA A 423 -29.82 6.82 17.02
CA ALA A 423 -28.85 7.60 16.27
C ALA A 423 -29.37 9.01 15.97
N PHE A 424 -30.68 9.19 15.89
CA PHE A 424 -31.35 10.44 15.52
C PHE A 424 -30.71 11.14 14.29
N LEU A 425 -29.97 12.25 14.46
CA LEU A 425 -29.27 12.96 13.38
C LEU A 425 -27.78 12.62 13.24
N ASN A 426 -27.29 11.57 13.91
CA ASN A 426 -26.00 10.99 13.61
C ASN A 426 -26.15 9.99 12.46
N GLN A 427 -25.76 10.41 11.26
CA GLN A 427 -25.82 9.60 10.05
C GLN A 427 -24.46 8.97 9.69
N ALA A 428 -23.49 9.02 10.61
CA ALA A 428 -22.19 8.39 10.40
C ALA A 428 -22.30 6.86 10.30
N VAL A 429 -21.48 6.27 9.43
CA VAL A 429 -21.51 4.84 9.11
C VAL A 429 -20.11 4.25 9.31
N ALA A 430 -20.01 3.16 10.06
CA ALA A 430 -18.74 2.48 10.28
C ALA A 430 -18.12 2.01 8.95
N GLY A 431 -16.80 2.18 8.80
CA GLY A 431 -16.08 1.83 7.57
C GLY A 431 -16.30 2.78 6.39
N ALA A 432 -17.09 3.85 6.56
CA ALA A 432 -17.35 4.83 5.50
C ALA A 432 -16.08 5.53 5.02
N LYS A 433 -16.05 5.83 3.72
CA LYS A 433 -15.01 6.60 3.04
C LYS A 433 -15.59 7.92 2.52
N SER A 434 -14.75 8.79 1.95
CA SER A 434 -15.17 10.11 1.47
C SER A 434 -16.38 10.08 0.53
N ASN A 435 -16.49 9.10 -0.37
CA ASN A 435 -17.61 8.95 -1.30
C ASN A 435 -18.98 8.68 -0.63
N ALA A 436 -18.99 8.25 0.64
CA ALA A 436 -20.21 7.96 1.38
C ALA A 436 -20.83 9.19 2.05
N ILE A 437 -20.11 10.33 2.12
CA ILE A 437 -20.59 11.52 2.84
C ILE A 437 -21.79 12.16 2.15
N LEU A 438 -21.84 12.21 0.81
CA LEU A 438 -22.98 12.80 0.10
C LEU A 438 -24.29 12.01 0.36
N PRO A 439 -24.32 10.67 0.26
CA PRO A 439 -25.46 9.88 0.72
C PRO A 439 -25.87 10.15 2.18
N GLN A 440 -24.91 10.21 3.11
CA GLN A 440 -25.20 10.52 4.52
C GLN A 440 -25.79 11.93 4.70
N ALA A 441 -25.27 12.93 3.99
CA ALA A 441 -25.77 14.30 4.02
C ALA A 441 -27.21 14.39 3.49
N ARG A 442 -27.54 13.66 2.41
CA ARG A 442 -28.92 13.58 1.88
C ARG A 442 -29.88 12.96 2.90
N ALA A 443 -29.49 11.84 3.52
CA ALA A 443 -30.29 11.20 4.56
C ALA A 443 -30.50 12.12 5.77
N LEU A 444 -29.44 12.81 6.19
CA LEU A 444 -29.50 13.79 7.28
C LEU A 444 -30.48 14.93 6.98
N VAL A 445 -30.40 15.54 5.80
CA VAL A 445 -31.30 16.63 5.39
C VAL A 445 -32.74 16.15 5.34
N ALA A 446 -33.00 14.97 4.78
CA ALA A 446 -34.34 14.39 4.75
C ALA A 446 -34.92 14.17 6.17
N LYS A 447 -34.11 13.65 7.10
CA LYS A 447 -34.52 13.50 8.51
C LYS A 447 -34.83 14.84 9.16
N MET A 448 -34.01 15.87 8.96
CA MET A 448 -34.28 17.20 9.52
C MET A 448 -35.54 17.85 8.94
N LYS A 449 -35.84 17.67 7.64
CA LYS A 449 -37.05 18.20 7.00
C LYS A 449 -38.34 17.50 7.49
N ASN A 450 -38.24 16.23 7.88
CA ASN A 450 -39.40 15.42 8.26
C ASN A 450 -39.68 15.37 9.78
N ASP A 451 -38.78 15.90 10.62
CA ASP A 451 -38.97 15.86 12.08
C ASP A 451 -39.69 17.12 12.58
N SER A 452 -40.86 16.96 13.19
CA SER A 452 -41.69 18.07 13.68
C SER A 452 -41.07 18.85 14.85
N ARG A 453 -40.01 18.33 15.49
CA ARG A 453 -39.28 19.05 16.56
C ARG A 453 -38.29 20.07 16.00
N ILE A 454 -38.02 20.02 14.69
CA ILE A 454 -37.03 20.86 14.03
C ILE A 454 -37.78 21.81 13.08
N ASN A 455 -37.68 23.11 13.33
CA ASN A 455 -38.03 24.07 12.29
C ASN A 455 -36.86 24.17 11.31
N PHE A 456 -36.95 23.41 10.22
CA PHE A 456 -35.89 23.31 9.22
C PHE A 456 -35.44 24.67 8.68
N GLU A 457 -36.34 25.65 8.56
CA GLU A 457 -36.01 26.97 8.02
C GLU A 457 -35.42 27.93 9.06
N SER A 458 -35.94 27.91 10.30
CA SER A 458 -35.60 28.95 11.30
C SER A 458 -34.58 28.54 12.36
N ASP A 459 -34.44 27.24 12.64
CA ASP A 459 -33.58 26.79 13.74
C ASP A 459 -32.11 26.76 13.33
N TRP A 460 -31.22 27.23 14.22
CA TRP A 460 -29.78 27.15 13.97
C TRP A 460 -29.25 25.73 14.18
N LYS A 461 -28.51 25.26 13.18
CA LYS A 461 -27.95 23.90 13.10
C LYS A 461 -26.43 23.95 13.18
N VAL A 462 -25.84 23.06 13.99
CA VAL A 462 -24.42 22.73 13.91
C VAL A 462 -24.28 21.33 13.33
N ILE A 463 -23.58 21.22 12.20
CA ILE A 463 -23.35 19.94 11.51
C ILE A 463 -21.87 19.61 11.55
N THR A 464 -21.51 18.47 12.15
CA THR A 464 -20.11 18.01 12.19
C THR A 464 -19.84 16.99 11.09
N VAL A 465 -18.79 17.22 10.29
CA VAL A 465 -18.34 16.36 9.20
C VAL A 465 -16.93 15.86 9.51
N PHE A 466 -16.75 14.54 9.65
CA PHE A 466 -15.43 13.94 9.89
C PHE A 466 -15.25 12.63 9.12
N ILE A 467 -14.29 12.60 8.20
CA ILE A 467 -14.04 11.48 7.27
C ILE A 467 -12.58 11.47 6.82
N GLY A 468 -12.12 10.35 6.24
CA GLY A 468 -10.84 10.24 5.55
C GLY A 468 -9.88 9.21 6.13
N GLY A 469 -10.10 8.74 7.37
CA GLY A 469 -9.28 7.70 7.98
C GLY A 469 -9.29 6.41 7.16
N ASN A 470 -10.48 5.94 6.77
CA ASN A 470 -10.63 4.72 5.97
C ASN A 470 -10.08 4.87 4.53
N ASP A 471 -10.14 6.08 3.95
CA ASP A 471 -9.52 6.37 2.64
C ASP A 471 -7.99 6.22 2.72
N ILE A 472 -7.36 6.71 3.79
CA ILE A 472 -5.91 6.55 4.03
C ILE A 472 -5.55 5.09 4.29
N CYS A 473 -6.36 4.39 5.10
CA CYS A 473 -6.18 2.98 5.44
C CYS A 473 -6.19 2.03 4.24
N ASP A 474 -6.84 2.42 3.13
CA ASP A 474 -6.96 1.65 1.90
C ASP A 474 -6.18 2.24 0.70
N HIS A 475 -5.50 3.38 0.87
CA HIS A 475 -4.81 4.08 -0.23
C HIS A 475 -3.83 3.20 -1.01
N CYS A 476 -3.08 2.33 -0.32
CA CYS A 476 -2.12 1.42 -0.94
C CYS A 476 -2.76 0.30 -1.80
N TYR A 477 -4.06 0.04 -1.66
CA TYR A 477 -4.78 -0.89 -2.54
C TYR A 477 -5.25 -0.23 -3.83
N ASN A 478 -5.70 1.02 -3.74
CA ASN A 478 -6.18 1.76 -4.90
C ASN A 478 -5.89 3.27 -4.74
N SER A 479 -4.66 3.65 -5.04
CA SER A 479 -4.17 5.02 -4.88
C SER A 479 -4.89 6.03 -5.79
N LEU A 480 -5.54 5.56 -6.86
CA LEU A 480 -6.34 6.38 -7.76
C LEU A 480 -7.72 6.67 -7.15
N LEU A 481 -8.40 5.63 -6.64
CA LEU A 481 -9.71 5.78 -6.01
C LEU A 481 -9.62 6.67 -4.77
N TYR A 482 -8.60 6.45 -3.94
CA TYR A 482 -8.31 7.21 -2.72
C TYR A 482 -7.23 8.28 -2.95
N SER A 483 -7.28 8.94 -4.10
CA SER A 483 -6.41 10.07 -4.43
C SER A 483 -6.88 11.35 -3.74
N GLU A 484 -5.97 12.32 -3.62
CA GLU A 484 -6.25 13.69 -3.20
C GLU A 484 -7.46 14.31 -3.93
N ASP A 485 -7.49 14.16 -5.26
CA ASP A 485 -8.53 14.73 -6.11
C ASP A 485 -9.92 14.12 -5.86
N ASN A 486 -10.00 12.80 -5.71
CA ASN A 486 -11.26 12.13 -5.44
C ASN A 486 -11.76 12.43 -4.02
N PHE A 487 -10.87 12.41 -3.03
CA PHE A 487 -11.21 12.76 -1.67
C PHE A 487 -11.80 14.17 -1.58
N ILE A 488 -11.10 15.17 -2.14
CA ILE A 488 -11.57 16.56 -2.06
C ILE A 488 -12.84 16.78 -2.87
N ARG A 489 -13.01 16.09 -4.00
CA ARG A 489 -14.24 16.12 -4.79
C ARG A 489 -15.43 15.62 -3.97
N ASN A 490 -15.34 14.43 -3.40
CA ASN A 490 -16.42 13.83 -2.61
C ASN A 490 -16.85 14.72 -1.42
N VAL A 491 -15.88 15.33 -0.71
CA VAL A 491 -16.18 16.25 0.38
C VAL A 491 -16.79 17.55 -0.13
N ARG A 492 -16.27 18.12 -1.23
CA ARG A 492 -16.83 19.31 -1.88
C ARG A 492 -18.27 19.10 -2.30
N ASP A 493 -18.60 18.00 -2.97
CA ASP A 493 -19.96 17.74 -3.46
C ASP A 493 -20.96 17.61 -2.30
N SER A 494 -20.50 17.05 -1.18
CA SER A 494 -21.28 16.96 0.06
C SER A 494 -21.53 18.32 0.71
N LEU A 495 -20.50 19.17 0.79
CA LEU A 495 -20.61 20.52 1.34
C LEU A 495 -21.44 21.45 0.43
N ASP A 496 -21.30 21.32 -0.89
CA ASP A 496 -22.11 22.02 -1.89
C ASP A 496 -23.59 21.68 -1.73
N TYR A 497 -23.91 20.40 -1.51
CA TYR A 497 -25.27 19.96 -1.21
C TYR A 497 -25.81 20.58 0.08
N LEU A 498 -25.04 20.57 1.18
CA LEU A 498 -25.45 21.20 2.45
C LEU A 498 -25.63 22.72 2.30
N HIS A 499 -24.72 23.38 1.60
CA HIS A 499 -24.77 24.82 1.33
C HIS A 499 -26.00 25.18 0.46
N LYS A 500 -26.42 24.29 -0.43
CA LYS A 500 -27.62 24.48 -1.24
C LYS A 500 -28.92 24.25 -0.44
N GLU A 501 -28.95 23.21 0.39
CA GLU A 501 -30.21 22.69 0.94
C GLU A 501 -30.52 23.13 2.37
N VAL A 502 -29.52 23.48 3.19
CA VAL A 502 -29.69 23.68 4.63
C VAL A 502 -29.59 25.16 4.99
N PRO A 503 -30.66 25.85 5.37
CA PRO A 503 -30.59 27.21 5.89
C PRO A 503 -30.10 27.22 7.35
N ARG A 504 -29.54 28.37 7.77
CA ARG A 504 -29.11 28.61 9.16
C ARG A 504 -28.21 27.51 9.73
N ALA A 505 -27.05 27.28 9.13
CA ALA A 505 -26.14 26.24 9.59
C ALA A 505 -24.68 26.67 9.68
N LEU A 506 -24.03 26.25 10.77
CA LEU A 506 -22.59 26.23 10.90
C LEU A 506 -22.11 24.80 10.71
N VAL A 507 -21.25 24.57 9.70
CA VAL A 507 -20.67 23.25 9.45
C VAL A 507 -19.27 23.21 10.05
N ASN A 508 -19.07 22.32 11.03
CA ASN A 508 -17.75 21.95 11.55
C ASN A 508 -17.13 20.92 10.61
N LEU A 509 -16.12 21.31 9.82
CA LEU A 509 -15.36 20.41 8.97
C LEU A 509 -14.07 20.00 9.71
N ILE A 510 -14.01 18.76 10.17
CA ILE A 510 -12.89 18.26 10.96
C ILE A 510 -11.82 17.70 10.02
N GLU A 511 -10.57 18.13 10.19
CA GLU A 511 -9.46 17.55 9.41
C GLU A 511 -9.25 16.07 9.74
N PRO A 512 -8.92 15.21 8.75
CA PRO A 512 -8.54 13.84 8.99
C PRO A 512 -7.41 13.76 10.02
N LEU A 513 -7.52 12.79 10.93
CA LEU A 513 -6.51 12.52 11.93
C LEU A 513 -5.13 12.30 11.28
N HIS A 514 -4.08 12.92 11.82
CA HIS A 514 -2.72 12.51 11.50
C HIS A 514 -2.50 11.09 12.01
N ILE A 515 -2.62 10.08 11.14
CA ILE A 515 -2.84 8.69 11.58
C ILE A 515 -1.54 7.93 11.84
N THR A 516 -0.42 8.34 11.22
CA THR A 516 0.89 7.69 11.31
C THR A 516 1.40 7.47 12.75
N PRO A 517 1.26 8.43 13.69
CA PRO A 517 1.70 8.24 15.08
C PRO A 517 1.01 7.07 15.80
N LEU A 518 -0.20 6.67 15.39
CA LEU A 518 -0.93 5.56 16.03
C LEU A 518 -0.19 4.22 15.90
N ARG A 519 0.77 4.10 14.98
CA ARG A 519 1.65 2.93 14.83
C ARG A 519 2.42 2.61 16.12
N GLU A 520 2.67 3.61 16.99
CA GLU A 520 3.31 3.39 18.29
C GLU A 520 2.60 2.33 19.16
N MET A 521 1.27 2.19 19.02
CA MET A 521 0.47 1.17 19.72
C MET A 521 0.76 -0.26 19.26
N HIS A 522 1.33 -0.42 18.06
CA HIS A 522 1.49 -1.70 17.39
C HIS A 522 2.94 -2.15 17.24
N ILE A 523 3.89 -1.34 17.73
CA ILE A 523 5.33 -1.66 17.73
C ILE A 523 5.72 -2.45 18.99
N ASP A 524 5.18 -2.10 20.15
CA ASP A 524 5.51 -2.76 21.43
C ASP A 524 4.52 -3.90 21.74
N SER A 525 4.99 -5.15 21.63
CA SER A 525 4.19 -6.35 21.90
C SER A 525 3.73 -6.45 23.36
N SER A 526 4.38 -5.75 24.31
CA SER A 526 3.97 -5.72 25.72
C SER A 526 2.63 -5.01 25.94
N LEU A 527 2.19 -4.16 25.00
CA LEU A 527 0.89 -3.49 25.03
C LEU A 527 -0.28 -4.45 24.75
N LYS A 528 0.02 -5.65 24.20
CA LYS A 528 -0.94 -6.70 23.85
C LYS A 528 -2.06 -6.18 22.95
N CYS A 529 -1.69 -5.35 21.98
CA CYS A 529 -2.62 -4.86 20.97
C CYS A 529 -2.79 -5.91 19.87
N PRO A 530 -4.00 -6.12 19.34
CA PRO A 530 -4.24 -7.08 18.28
C PRO A 530 -3.73 -6.53 16.94
N THR A 531 -2.41 -6.45 16.76
CA THR A 531 -1.79 -5.83 15.58
C THR A 531 -2.21 -6.50 14.27
N TRP A 532 -2.42 -7.82 14.27
CA TRP A 532 -2.91 -8.53 13.09
C TRP A 532 -4.34 -8.09 12.69
N LEU A 533 -5.19 -7.74 13.66
CA LEU A 533 -6.54 -7.23 13.42
C LEU A 533 -6.46 -5.86 12.76
N VAL A 534 -5.59 -4.97 13.26
CA VAL A 534 -5.43 -3.64 12.67
C VAL A 534 -4.70 -3.70 11.32
N ASN A 535 -3.86 -4.71 11.06
CA ASN A 535 -3.36 -4.99 9.71
C ASN A 535 -4.51 -5.29 8.73
N ILE A 536 -5.61 -5.88 9.21
CA ILE A 536 -6.81 -6.03 8.39
C ILE A 536 -7.53 -4.69 8.26
N LEU A 537 -7.66 -3.87 9.29
CA LEU A 537 -8.46 -2.64 9.19
C LEU A 537 -7.75 -1.49 8.46
N CYS A 538 -6.46 -1.32 8.71
CA CYS A 538 -5.65 -0.20 8.24
C CYS A 538 -4.23 -0.63 7.78
N PRO A 539 -4.13 -1.56 6.81
CA PRO A 539 -2.87 -2.15 6.37
C PRO A 539 -1.87 -1.10 5.89
N CYS A 540 -2.33 -0.08 5.17
CA CYS A 540 -1.45 0.93 4.60
C CYS A 540 -0.72 1.74 5.69
N VAL A 541 -1.28 1.85 6.90
CA VAL A 541 -0.62 2.55 8.01
C VAL A 541 0.27 1.60 8.81
N ILE A 542 -0.20 0.39 9.13
CA ILE A 542 0.51 -0.50 10.05
C ILE A 542 1.63 -1.30 9.38
N LEU A 543 1.40 -1.82 8.17
CA LEU A 543 2.34 -2.75 7.52
C LEU A 543 3.66 -2.12 7.04
N PRO A 544 3.71 -0.87 6.52
CA PRO A 544 4.96 -0.31 6.04
C PRO A 544 6.05 -0.29 7.11
N LYS A 545 7.29 -0.57 6.71
CA LYS A 545 8.45 -0.44 7.60
C LYS A 545 8.68 1.02 8.01
N PRO A 546 9.25 1.28 9.20
CA PRO A 546 9.78 2.60 9.54
C PRO A 546 10.68 3.13 8.40
N ASP A 547 10.60 4.42 8.13
CA ASP A 547 11.39 5.15 7.12
C ASP A 547 11.27 4.62 5.68
N SER A 548 10.21 3.85 5.38
CA SER A 548 9.97 3.34 4.03
C SER A 548 9.26 4.35 3.14
N LYS A 549 9.47 4.24 1.81
CA LYS A 549 8.73 5.04 0.81
C LYS A 549 7.22 4.83 0.92
N ALA A 550 6.78 3.61 1.25
CA ALA A 550 5.37 3.30 1.46
C ALA A 550 4.77 4.06 2.66
N LEU A 551 5.52 4.17 3.76
CA LEU A 551 5.10 4.99 4.90
C LEU A 551 5.09 6.49 4.56
N GLN A 552 6.09 6.96 3.81
CA GLN A 552 6.14 8.35 3.33
C GLN A 552 4.92 8.68 2.46
N MET A 553 4.50 7.78 1.55
CA MET A 553 3.30 7.99 0.74
C MET A 553 2.03 8.15 1.59
N VAL A 554 1.94 7.41 2.70
CA VAL A 554 0.80 7.49 3.64
C VAL A 554 0.82 8.81 4.41
N GLU A 555 2.00 9.30 4.78
CA GLU A 555 2.16 10.63 5.35
C GLU A 555 1.74 11.70 4.33
N ASP A 556 2.26 11.63 3.10
CA ASP A 556 2.00 12.58 2.03
C ASP A 556 0.50 12.68 1.71
N ILE A 557 -0.21 11.55 1.55
CA ILE A 557 -1.65 11.56 1.26
C ILE A 557 -2.48 12.13 2.43
N ASN A 558 -2.10 11.80 3.68
CA ASN A 558 -2.80 12.30 4.85
C ASN A 558 -2.64 13.83 4.97
N ARG A 559 -1.42 14.34 4.72
CA ARG A 559 -1.14 15.79 4.65
C ARG A 559 -1.84 16.46 3.47
N GLY A 560 -1.89 15.79 2.33
CA GLY A 560 -2.62 16.22 1.14
C GLY A 560 -4.10 16.47 1.43
N TYR A 561 -4.77 15.52 2.08
CA TYR A 561 -6.18 15.65 2.48
C TYR A 561 -6.40 16.83 3.43
N GLN A 562 -5.59 16.96 4.49
CA GLN A 562 -5.68 18.07 5.44
C GLN A 562 -5.52 19.43 4.73
N ARG A 563 -4.50 19.55 3.86
CA ARG A 563 -4.24 20.76 3.07
C ARG A 563 -5.40 21.10 2.14
N LEU A 564 -5.92 20.13 1.40
CA LEU A 564 -6.99 20.36 0.42
C LEU A 564 -8.32 20.74 1.06
N LEU A 565 -8.68 20.20 2.23
CA LEU A 565 -9.86 20.67 2.98
C LEU A 565 -9.71 22.12 3.40
N HIS A 566 -8.52 22.51 3.86
CA HIS A 566 -8.22 23.89 4.20
C HIS A 566 -8.34 24.81 2.98
N GLU A 567 -7.71 24.47 1.85
CA GLU A 567 -7.79 25.22 0.59
C GLU A 567 -9.24 25.35 0.07
N LEU A 568 -10.04 24.29 0.20
CA LEU A 568 -11.44 24.31 -0.21
C LEU A 568 -12.25 25.35 0.56
N VAL A 569 -12.05 25.47 1.87
CA VAL A 569 -12.76 26.48 2.69
C VAL A 569 -12.16 27.88 2.48
N GLU A 570 -10.83 28.01 2.37
CA GLU A 570 -10.14 29.28 2.08
C GLU A 570 -10.54 29.91 0.74
N SER A 571 -11.12 29.13 -0.17
CA SER A 571 -11.69 29.64 -1.43
C SER A 571 -12.91 30.57 -1.25
N ASN A 572 -13.42 30.72 -0.02
CA ASN A 572 -14.61 31.51 0.32
C ASN A 572 -15.90 31.00 -0.36
N ARG A 573 -15.90 29.74 -0.83
CA ARG A 573 -17.01 29.13 -1.58
C ARG A 573 -18.32 29.06 -0.80
N TYR A 574 -18.26 28.91 0.52
CA TYR A 574 -19.43 28.64 1.37
C TYR A 574 -19.93 29.85 2.16
N ASP A 575 -19.27 30.99 2.03
CA ASP A 575 -19.60 32.22 2.75
C ASP A 575 -20.33 33.23 1.84
N THR A 576 -21.13 32.69 0.91
CA THR A 576 -21.93 33.48 -0.05
C THR A 576 -23.26 33.96 0.53
N ARG A 577 -23.66 33.44 1.70
CA ARG A 577 -24.87 33.81 2.43
C ARG A 577 -24.56 34.00 3.91
N SER A 578 -25.24 34.95 4.54
CA SER A 578 -24.96 35.30 5.94
C SER A 578 -25.44 34.24 6.93
N ASP A 579 -26.30 33.31 6.52
CA ASP A 579 -26.90 32.28 7.36
C ASP A 579 -26.20 30.91 7.28
N PHE A 580 -25.07 30.81 6.57
CA PHE A 580 -24.32 29.58 6.47
C PHE A 580 -22.82 29.83 6.39
N THR A 581 -22.05 28.93 6.98
CA THR A 581 -20.59 28.93 6.83
C THR A 581 -20.04 27.52 7.09
N VAL A 582 -18.88 27.24 6.49
CA VAL A 582 -18.09 26.03 6.79
C VAL A 582 -16.82 26.48 7.50
N VAL A 583 -16.55 25.91 8.68
CA VAL A 583 -15.36 26.22 9.46
C VAL A 583 -14.52 24.97 9.64
N VAL A 584 -13.27 25.02 9.18
CA VAL A 584 -12.29 23.96 9.41
C VAL A 584 -11.89 23.96 10.89
N GLN A 585 -11.89 22.77 11.50
CA GLN A 585 -11.41 22.55 12.87
C GLN A 585 -10.13 21.66 12.82
N PRO A 586 -8.92 22.25 12.80
CA PRO A 586 -7.68 21.54 12.49
C PRO A 586 -6.99 20.92 13.71
N PHE A 587 -7.65 20.75 14.86
CA PHE A 587 -6.99 20.25 16.08
C PHE A 587 -6.35 18.85 15.90
N PHE A 588 -6.76 18.09 14.89
CA PHE A 588 -6.18 16.80 14.51
C PHE A 588 -5.06 16.85 13.47
N ARG A 589 -4.69 18.04 13.00
CA ARG A 589 -3.62 18.21 12.01
C ARG A 589 -2.33 17.57 12.49
N ASN A 590 -2.02 17.70 13.78
CA ASN A 590 -0.95 16.96 14.43
C ASN A 590 -1.49 16.30 15.70
N ILE A 591 -0.95 15.14 16.05
CA ILE A 591 -1.32 14.44 17.28
C ILE A 591 -0.09 14.00 18.05
N ILE A 592 -0.22 13.93 19.38
CA ILE A 592 0.73 13.28 20.26
C ILE A 592 0.03 12.09 20.92
N VAL A 593 0.58 10.89 20.71
CA VAL A 593 0.10 9.67 21.36
C VAL A 593 0.49 9.73 22.84
N PRO A 594 -0.46 9.52 23.76
CA PRO A 594 -0.20 9.64 25.18
C PRO A 594 0.71 8.50 25.66
N LYS A 595 1.61 8.80 26.59
CA LYS A 595 2.59 7.83 27.13
C LYS A 595 2.43 7.65 28.64
N LEU A 596 2.65 6.42 29.09
CA LEU A 596 2.81 6.05 30.49
C LEU A 596 4.16 6.58 31.02
N PRO A 597 4.35 6.64 32.36
CA PRO A 597 5.62 7.09 32.96
C PRO A 597 6.86 6.27 32.52
N ASP A 598 6.66 5.04 32.06
CA ASP A 598 7.71 4.16 31.54
C ASP A 598 8.03 4.39 30.06
N GLY A 599 7.37 5.36 29.41
CA GLY A 599 7.57 5.73 28.01
C GLY A 599 6.74 4.94 27.00
N ARG A 600 6.01 3.90 27.43
CA ARG A 600 5.13 3.13 26.53
C ARG A 600 3.84 3.88 26.25
N ALA A 601 3.21 3.61 25.11
CA ALA A 601 1.94 4.23 24.76
C ALA A 601 0.80 3.82 25.74
N ASP A 602 -0.02 4.79 26.15
CA ASP A 602 -1.11 4.58 27.10
C ASP A 602 -2.36 4.02 26.40
N ARG A 603 -2.51 2.70 26.47
CA ARG A 603 -3.66 1.96 25.92
C ARG A 603 -5.02 2.42 26.47
N SER A 604 -5.10 3.12 27.61
CA SER A 604 -6.38 3.58 28.17
C SER A 604 -7.12 4.61 27.30
N PHE A 605 -6.44 5.22 26.32
CA PHE A 605 -7.04 6.12 25.33
C PHE A 605 -7.63 5.41 24.11
N PHE A 606 -7.45 4.10 24.00
CA PHE A 606 -7.91 3.31 22.86
C PHE A 606 -8.94 2.26 23.31
N SER A 607 -9.79 1.87 22.38
CA SER A 607 -10.71 0.75 22.52
C SER A 607 -9.96 -0.59 22.53
N ALA A 608 -10.68 -1.70 22.64
CA ALA A 608 -10.10 -3.04 22.75
C ALA A 608 -9.22 -3.43 21.55
N ASP A 609 -9.47 -2.87 20.37
CA ASP A 609 -8.68 -3.10 19.16
C ASP A 609 -7.37 -2.29 19.06
N CYS A 610 -7.10 -1.41 20.03
CA CYS A 610 -6.00 -0.45 20.01
C CYS A 610 -5.98 0.50 18.79
N PHE A 611 -7.11 0.70 18.14
CA PHE A 611 -7.22 1.56 16.95
C PHE A 611 -8.35 2.58 17.10
N HIS A 612 -9.57 2.12 17.42
CA HIS A 612 -10.66 3.03 17.78
C HIS A 612 -10.38 3.69 19.14
N LEU A 613 -10.99 4.85 19.38
CA LEU A 613 -10.70 5.69 20.54
C LEU A 613 -11.68 5.43 21.68
N SER A 614 -11.16 5.31 22.90
CA SER A 614 -11.96 5.07 24.11
C SER A 614 -12.73 6.31 24.55
N GLN A 615 -13.64 6.16 25.51
CA GLN A 615 -14.36 7.27 26.12
C GLN A 615 -13.44 8.38 26.67
N LYS A 616 -12.24 8.01 27.14
CA LYS A 616 -11.22 8.97 27.62
C LYS A 616 -10.72 9.88 26.47
N ALA A 617 -10.37 9.29 25.34
CA ALA A 617 -9.95 10.05 24.15
C ALA A 617 -11.11 10.87 23.56
N GLN A 618 -12.31 10.27 23.46
CA GLN A 618 -13.52 10.93 22.98
C GLN A 618 -13.87 12.17 23.81
N THR A 619 -13.68 12.11 25.13
CA THR A 619 -13.83 13.26 26.04
C THR A 619 -12.90 14.41 25.64
N LEU A 620 -11.61 14.12 25.42
CA LEU A 620 -10.65 15.15 25.00
C LEU A 620 -10.97 15.70 23.61
N MET A 621 -11.45 14.87 22.69
CA MET A 621 -11.90 15.29 21.35
C MET A 621 -13.07 16.27 21.42
N ALA A 622 -14.06 16.01 22.28
CA ALA A 622 -15.19 16.91 22.49
C ALA A 622 -14.76 18.27 23.05
N ARG A 623 -13.83 18.28 24.01
CA ARG A 623 -13.25 19.51 24.57
C ARG A 623 -12.42 20.28 23.54
N ALA A 624 -11.61 19.56 22.75
CA ALA A 624 -10.82 20.14 21.69
C ALA A 624 -11.70 20.80 20.63
N LEU A 625 -12.74 20.11 20.17
CA LEU A 625 -13.72 20.66 19.22
C LEU A 625 -14.37 21.94 19.74
N TRP A 626 -14.90 21.90 20.96
CA TRP A 626 -15.53 23.05 21.59
C TRP A 626 -14.57 24.24 21.66
N ASN A 627 -13.35 24.01 22.13
CA ASN A 627 -12.34 25.07 22.23
C ASN A 627 -11.99 25.63 20.86
N ASN A 628 -11.85 24.78 19.84
CA ASN A 628 -11.53 25.18 18.48
C ASN A 628 -12.66 26.00 17.84
N MET A 629 -13.92 25.68 18.15
CA MET A 629 -15.10 26.49 17.76
C MET A 629 -15.09 27.91 18.36
N LEU A 630 -14.43 28.12 19.51
CA LEU A 630 -14.30 29.42 20.16
C LEU A 630 -12.99 30.17 19.82
N GLU A 631 -12.06 29.51 19.12
CA GLU A 631 -10.79 30.09 18.69
C GLU A 631 -10.94 30.86 17.37
N PRO A 632 -10.42 32.10 17.28
CA PRO A 632 -10.52 32.89 16.06
C PRO A 632 -9.78 32.22 14.91
N LEU A 633 -10.32 32.37 13.69
CA LEU A 633 -9.68 31.85 12.48
C LEU A 633 -8.27 32.44 12.32
N GLY A 634 -7.36 31.64 11.77
CA GLY A 634 -5.92 31.93 11.72
C GLY A 634 -5.16 31.68 13.03
N LYS A 635 -5.85 31.42 14.15
CA LYS A 635 -5.25 31.10 15.46
C LYS A 635 -5.85 29.86 16.10
N LYS A 636 -6.51 29.00 15.32
CA LYS A 636 -7.04 27.72 15.77
C LYS A 636 -5.91 26.79 16.16
N THR A 637 -6.10 26.05 17.25
CA THR A 637 -5.21 24.98 17.70
C THR A 637 -5.14 23.90 16.62
N THR A 638 -3.92 23.47 16.26
CA THR A 638 -3.65 22.45 15.23
C THR A 638 -3.03 21.17 15.78
N LEU A 639 -2.77 21.11 17.08
CA LEU A 639 -2.10 20.00 17.75
C LEU A 639 -3.01 19.47 18.85
N GLN A 640 -3.34 18.18 18.77
CA GLN A 640 -4.03 17.46 19.82
C GLN A 640 -3.02 16.67 20.65
N ASP A 641 -2.75 17.13 21.87
CA ASP A 641 -2.01 16.39 22.88
C ASP A 641 -2.99 15.67 23.82
N PHE A 642 -3.08 14.34 23.70
CA PHE A 642 -3.95 13.53 24.56
C PHE A 642 -3.43 13.38 25.99
N SER A 643 -2.16 13.72 26.27
CA SER A 643 -1.59 13.72 27.62
C SER A 643 -1.87 15.03 28.38
N ALA A 644 -2.16 16.11 27.67
CA ALA A 644 -2.42 17.41 28.28
C ALA A 644 -3.85 17.53 28.84
N ALA A 645 -4.00 18.20 29.98
CA ALA A 645 -5.31 18.61 30.46
C ALA A 645 -5.90 19.68 29.53
N ILE A 646 -7.12 19.45 29.05
CA ILE A 646 -7.87 20.42 28.25
C ILE A 646 -9.05 20.90 29.09
N ASP A 647 -9.06 22.19 29.43
CA ASP A 647 -10.18 22.85 30.07
C ASP A 647 -11.09 23.50 29.02
N LEU A 648 -12.40 23.57 29.30
CA LEU A 648 -13.35 24.24 28.40
C LEU A 648 -13.15 25.75 28.43
N LYS A 649 -13.00 26.34 27.25
CA LYS A 649 -13.03 27.80 27.05
C LYS A 649 -14.46 28.30 27.13
N CYS A 650 -14.61 29.54 27.59
CA CYS A 650 -15.89 30.23 27.65
C CYS A 650 -15.96 31.40 26.67
N PRO A 651 -17.12 31.63 26.03
CA PRO A 651 -17.38 32.89 25.35
C PRO A 651 -17.21 34.06 26.32
N THR A 652 -16.69 35.18 25.81
CA THR A 652 -16.48 36.39 26.63
C THR A 652 -17.54 37.43 26.29
N LYS A 653 -17.75 38.42 27.17
CA LYS A 653 -18.70 39.53 26.88
C LYS A 653 -18.37 40.29 25.59
N THR A 654 -17.08 40.40 25.24
CA THR A 654 -16.62 41.07 24.02
C THR A 654 -16.56 40.15 22.80
N SER A 655 -16.66 38.84 22.99
CA SER A 655 -16.72 37.85 21.92
C SER A 655 -17.62 36.68 22.33
N PRO A 656 -18.95 36.88 22.37
CA PRO A 656 -19.90 35.86 22.84
C PRO A 656 -20.25 34.82 21.76
N TYR A 657 -19.72 34.96 20.55
CA TYR A 657 -20.09 34.18 19.38
C TYR A 657 -19.17 32.98 19.13
N ILE A 658 -19.71 31.95 18.49
CA ILE A 658 -18.91 30.90 17.83
C ILE A 658 -18.07 31.56 16.72
N ARG A 659 -16.80 31.18 16.59
CA ARG A 659 -15.86 31.85 15.70
C ARG A 659 -16.03 31.43 14.24
N THR A 660 -16.22 32.44 13.40
CA THR A 660 -16.33 32.37 11.95
C THR A 660 -15.35 33.37 11.34
N TYR A 661 -15.17 33.38 10.01
CA TYR A 661 -14.21 34.30 9.39
C TYR A 661 -14.51 35.77 9.71
N ASN A 662 -15.79 36.16 9.60
CA ASN A 662 -16.22 37.54 9.77
C ASN A 662 -15.98 38.04 11.20
N ASN A 663 -16.48 37.33 12.21
CA ASN A 663 -16.28 37.73 13.62
C ASN A 663 -14.88 37.43 14.19
N SER A 664 -13.97 36.88 13.37
CA SER A 664 -12.55 36.76 13.67
C SER A 664 -11.72 37.88 13.03
N ASN A 665 -12.34 38.79 12.27
CA ASN A 665 -11.65 39.73 11.37
C ASN A 665 -10.66 39.01 10.45
N TYR A 666 -11.02 37.79 10.03
CA TYR A 666 -10.20 36.97 9.17
C TYR A 666 -10.56 37.27 7.72
N MET A 667 -9.59 37.76 6.97
CA MET A 667 -9.66 37.82 5.52
C MET A 667 -9.13 36.49 5.00
N TYR A 668 -9.98 35.70 4.33
CA TYR A 668 -9.49 34.59 3.53
C TYR A 668 -8.37 35.11 2.64
N ALA A 669 -7.31 34.31 2.44
CA ALA A 669 -6.18 34.71 1.61
C ALA A 669 -6.57 35.02 0.15
N GLY A 670 -7.85 34.88 -0.19
CA GLY A 670 -8.38 34.74 -1.53
C GLY A 670 -8.02 33.34 -2.05
N PRO A 671 -8.72 32.85 -3.08
CA PRO A 671 -8.10 31.82 -3.90
C PRO A 671 -6.73 32.36 -4.34
N SER A 672 -5.68 31.53 -4.30
CA SER A 672 -4.48 31.78 -5.10
C SER A 672 -4.95 32.29 -6.46
N PRO A 673 -4.49 33.46 -6.95
CA PRO A 673 -5.07 34.12 -8.10
C PRO A 673 -5.26 33.07 -9.17
N THR A 674 -6.52 32.86 -9.58
CA THR A 674 -6.83 31.91 -10.65
C THR A 674 -5.90 32.29 -11.78
N PRO A 675 -4.99 31.41 -12.21
CA PRO A 675 -4.11 31.75 -13.31
C PRO A 675 -4.99 32.31 -14.41
N GLY A 676 -4.66 33.51 -14.90
CA GLY A 676 -5.38 34.06 -16.04
C GLY A 676 -5.50 32.99 -17.14
N PRO A 677 -6.52 33.06 -18.01
CA PRO A 677 -6.79 32.01 -18.98
C PRO A 677 -5.49 31.52 -19.61
N ILE A 678 -5.19 30.23 -19.45
CA ILE A 678 -3.90 29.66 -19.84
C ILE A 678 -3.72 29.96 -21.34
N THR A 679 -2.84 30.91 -21.65
CA THR A 679 -2.62 31.37 -23.02
C THR A 679 -1.66 30.47 -23.78
N ASN A 680 -0.89 29.65 -23.06
CA ASN A 680 0.14 28.77 -23.58
C ASN A 680 0.48 27.65 -22.57
N TRP A 681 1.15 26.60 -23.02
CA TRP A 681 1.50 25.43 -22.20
C TRP A 681 2.98 25.42 -21.78
N GLY A 682 3.58 26.61 -21.64
CA GLY A 682 4.97 26.77 -21.27
C GLY A 682 5.26 26.56 -19.79
N ARG A 683 6.55 26.39 -19.47
CA ARG A 683 7.07 26.24 -18.10
C ARG A 683 8.08 27.31 -17.75
N ASP A 684 8.16 27.59 -16.46
CA ASP A 684 9.21 28.42 -15.89
C ASP A 684 10.43 27.56 -15.61
N PHE A 685 11.62 28.14 -15.73
CA PHE A 685 12.88 27.42 -15.60
C PHE A 685 13.71 28.04 -14.47
N SER A 686 13.89 27.29 -13.39
CA SER A 686 14.53 27.74 -12.14
C SER A 686 15.92 27.14 -11.90
N CYS A 687 16.43 26.32 -12.81
CA CYS A 687 17.70 25.64 -12.61
C CYS A 687 18.88 26.61 -12.67
N VAL A 688 19.79 26.50 -11.70
CA VAL A 688 20.96 27.37 -11.56
C VAL A 688 22.22 26.76 -12.19
N ASP A 689 22.44 25.46 -12.02
CA ASP A 689 23.58 24.76 -12.61
C ASP A 689 23.22 24.25 -14.01
N VAL A 690 23.52 25.08 -15.00
CA VAL A 690 23.27 24.80 -16.43
C VAL A 690 24.56 24.62 -17.24
N ALA A 691 25.71 24.56 -16.56
CA ALA A 691 27.01 24.54 -17.23
C ALA A 691 27.27 23.19 -17.92
N PRO A 692 27.96 23.18 -19.09
CA PRO A 692 28.48 21.95 -19.69
C PRO A 692 29.51 21.28 -18.77
N SER A 693 29.81 20.01 -19.03
CA SER A 693 30.95 19.35 -18.39
C SER A 693 32.26 20.04 -18.77
N ASP A 694 33.22 20.11 -17.84
CA ASP A 694 34.54 20.74 -18.07
C ASP A 694 35.27 20.16 -19.29
N THR A 695 35.05 18.87 -19.54
CA THR A 695 35.49 18.18 -20.75
C THR A 695 34.32 17.38 -21.33
N VAL A 696 34.29 17.23 -22.65
CA VAL A 696 33.26 16.42 -23.32
C VAL A 696 33.35 14.99 -22.78
N PRO A 697 32.31 14.46 -22.12
CA PRO A 697 32.39 13.17 -21.47
C PRO A 697 32.60 12.06 -22.50
N THR A 698 33.40 11.07 -22.15
CA THR A 698 33.58 9.85 -22.96
C THR A 698 32.59 8.76 -22.60
N SER A 699 31.99 8.85 -21.41
CA SER A 699 31.02 7.89 -20.87
C SER A 699 29.63 8.51 -20.77
N VAL A 700 28.62 7.77 -21.20
CA VAL A 700 27.20 8.15 -21.13
C VAL A 700 26.73 8.29 -19.68
N HIS A 701 27.39 7.59 -18.75
CA HIS A 701 27.10 7.62 -17.32
C HIS A 701 27.54 8.92 -16.63
N LYS A 702 28.28 9.79 -17.34
CA LYS A 702 28.71 11.11 -16.89
C LYS A 702 28.11 12.24 -17.76
N LEU A 703 27.06 11.94 -18.50
CA LEU A 703 26.45 12.90 -19.43
C LEU A 703 25.60 13.93 -18.67
N ARG A 704 25.99 15.20 -18.73
CA ARG A 704 25.16 16.32 -18.25
C ARG A 704 24.20 16.77 -19.35
N PRO A 705 23.06 17.41 -19.03
CA PRO A 705 22.14 17.91 -20.04
C PRO A 705 22.78 18.85 -21.09
N ALA A 706 23.73 19.70 -20.68
CA ALA A 706 24.42 20.63 -21.56
C ALA A 706 25.42 19.97 -22.54
N ASP A 707 25.80 18.71 -22.29
CA ASP A 707 26.70 17.94 -23.15
C ASP A 707 25.98 17.39 -24.40
N ILE A 708 24.66 17.22 -24.33
CA ILE A 708 23.84 16.74 -25.46
C ILE A 708 23.84 17.79 -26.57
N LYS A 709 24.29 17.41 -27.77
CA LYS A 709 24.35 18.29 -28.94
C LYS A 709 23.24 18.03 -29.95
N VAL A 710 22.74 16.80 -30.01
CA VAL A 710 21.75 16.37 -30.99
C VAL A 710 20.59 15.65 -30.31
N VAL A 711 19.36 16.01 -30.66
CA VAL A 711 18.14 15.27 -30.30
C VAL A 711 17.53 14.63 -31.54
N ALA A 712 16.93 13.45 -31.36
CA ALA A 712 16.19 12.74 -32.39
C ALA A 712 15.00 12.00 -31.78
N ALA A 713 13.99 11.70 -32.60
CA ALA A 713 12.86 10.89 -32.14
C ALA A 713 12.26 10.01 -33.22
N LEU A 714 11.81 8.83 -32.76
CA LEU A 714 11.20 7.76 -33.56
C LEU A 714 9.88 7.36 -32.90
N GLY A 715 8.92 6.94 -33.71
CA GLY A 715 7.61 6.56 -33.20
C GLY A 715 6.48 6.72 -34.20
N ASP A 716 5.29 6.97 -33.67
CA ASP A 716 4.04 7.09 -34.42
C ASP A 716 3.52 8.54 -34.48
N SER A 717 2.20 8.70 -34.57
CA SER A 717 1.51 9.99 -34.61
C SER A 717 1.73 10.83 -33.35
N SER A 718 1.91 10.19 -32.18
CA SER A 718 2.20 10.89 -30.92
C SER A 718 3.59 11.55 -30.95
N THR A 719 4.57 10.91 -31.59
CA THR A 719 5.92 11.49 -31.76
C THR A 719 5.96 12.47 -32.93
N ALA A 720 5.13 12.29 -33.95
CA ALA A 720 4.96 13.25 -35.05
C ALA A 720 4.20 14.53 -34.64
N GLY A 721 3.45 14.50 -33.54
CA GLY A 721 2.58 15.61 -33.11
C GLY A 721 1.33 15.74 -34.00
N THR A 722 0.83 14.63 -34.53
CA THR A 722 -0.37 14.63 -35.38
C THR A 722 -1.57 15.15 -34.59
N GLY A 723 -2.24 16.17 -35.13
CA GLY A 723 -3.44 16.73 -34.51
C GLY A 723 -3.22 17.56 -33.24
N ALA A 724 -1.96 17.75 -32.78
CA ALA A 724 -1.68 18.39 -31.49
C ALA A 724 -2.32 19.80 -31.33
N LYS A 725 -2.36 20.60 -32.41
CA LYS A 725 -3.00 21.93 -32.42
C LYS A 725 -4.27 21.98 -33.29
N ALA A 726 -4.84 20.83 -33.63
CA ALA A 726 -6.02 20.79 -34.48
C ALA A 726 -7.22 21.43 -33.77
N LYS A 727 -7.90 22.34 -34.48
CA LYS A 727 -9.13 22.99 -33.99
C LYS A 727 -10.39 22.38 -34.59
N ASN A 728 -10.23 21.57 -35.63
CA ASN A 728 -11.31 20.89 -36.35
C ASN A 728 -10.75 19.69 -37.15
N LEU A 729 -11.66 18.84 -37.64
CA LEU A 729 -11.33 17.60 -38.34
C LEU A 729 -10.50 17.80 -39.62
N PHE A 730 -10.64 18.93 -40.32
CA PHE A 730 -9.85 19.24 -41.52
C PHE A 730 -8.36 19.48 -41.24
N THR A 731 -8.01 19.70 -39.97
CA THR A 731 -6.63 19.93 -39.52
C THR A 731 -6.07 18.80 -38.67
N LEU A 732 -6.84 17.72 -38.47
CA LEU A 732 -6.46 16.57 -37.64
C LEU A 732 -5.25 15.82 -38.22
N ASN A 733 -5.22 15.61 -39.53
CA ASN A 733 -4.15 14.89 -40.23
C ASN A 733 -2.83 15.68 -40.38
N ARG A 734 -2.70 16.83 -39.72
CA ARG A 734 -1.48 17.64 -39.76
C ARG A 734 -0.52 17.22 -38.66
N ASP A 735 0.73 16.99 -39.03
CA ASP A 735 1.83 16.74 -38.10
C ASP A 735 2.40 18.07 -37.58
N TYR A 736 2.03 18.46 -36.36
CA TYR A 736 2.57 19.64 -35.68
C TYR A 736 3.90 19.31 -34.99
N ARG A 737 4.89 18.91 -35.79
CA ARG A 737 6.19 18.42 -35.30
C ARG A 737 6.90 19.40 -34.38
N GLY A 738 6.72 20.71 -34.58
CA GLY A 738 7.31 21.76 -33.76
C GLY A 738 6.84 21.80 -32.29
N VAL A 739 5.68 21.21 -31.96
CA VAL A 739 5.17 21.09 -30.57
C VAL A 739 5.20 19.64 -30.05
N SER A 740 5.83 18.72 -30.77
CA SER A 740 5.96 17.34 -30.31
C SER A 740 6.76 17.26 -29.01
N TRP A 741 6.29 16.46 -28.07
CA TRP A 741 6.75 16.45 -26.67
C TRP A 741 8.22 16.05 -26.54
N SER A 742 8.67 15.13 -27.40
CA SER A 742 10.03 14.56 -27.36
C SER A 742 11.03 15.26 -28.28
N ILE A 743 10.59 16.04 -29.27
CA ILE A 743 11.47 16.54 -30.35
C ILE A 743 11.11 17.89 -30.97
N GLY A 744 9.97 18.50 -30.59
CA GLY A 744 9.59 19.83 -31.08
C GLY A 744 10.45 20.94 -30.50
N GLY A 745 10.64 22.05 -31.21
CA GLY A 745 11.37 23.21 -30.70
C GLY A 745 10.81 24.55 -31.19
N ASP A 746 9.50 24.63 -31.43
CA ASP A 746 8.81 25.89 -31.66
C ASP A 746 8.87 26.78 -30.40
N ASN A 747 8.97 28.09 -30.61
CA ASN A 747 9.02 29.12 -29.56
C ASN A 747 10.07 28.84 -28.45
N THR A 748 9.86 29.40 -27.26
CA THR A 748 10.68 29.18 -26.06
C THR A 748 9.96 28.24 -25.08
N LEU A 749 10.69 27.73 -24.09
CA LEU A 749 10.16 26.88 -23.02
C LEU A 749 8.98 27.53 -22.29
N GLU A 750 9.03 28.84 -22.09
CA GLU A 750 8.01 29.63 -21.39
C GLU A 750 6.68 29.70 -22.13
N THR A 751 6.65 29.27 -23.41
CA THR A 751 5.46 29.24 -24.27
C THR A 751 5.09 27.83 -24.72
N VAL A 752 6.07 27.02 -25.12
CA VAL A 752 5.87 25.66 -25.65
C VAL A 752 6.83 24.73 -24.93
N THR A 753 6.29 23.79 -24.17
CA THR A 753 7.12 22.84 -23.42
C THR A 753 7.36 21.58 -24.23
N THR A 754 8.62 21.32 -24.54
CA THR A 754 9.10 20.12 -25.22
C THR A 754 10.47 19.76 -24.65
N LEU A 755 10.90 18.51 -24.78
CA LEU A 755 12.23 18.09 -24.34
C LEU A 755 13.36 18.96 -24.94
N PRO A 756 13.37 19.29 -26.25
CA PRO A 756 14.37 20.20 -26.79
C PRO A 756 14.29 21.63 -26.25
N ASN A 757 13.10 22.16 -25.94
CA ASN A 757 12.98 23.48 -25.33
C ASN A 757 13.53 23.53 -23.91
N ILE A 758 13.44 22.42 -23.16
CA ILE A 758 14.11 22.26 -21.86
C ILE A 758 15.63 22.17 -22.07
N LEU A 759 16.11 21.28 -22.94
CA LEU A 759 17.54 21.10 -23.21
C LEU A 759 18.22 22.37 -23.75
N LYS A 760 17.53 23.22 -24.52
CA LYS A 760 18.05 24.51 -24.99
C LYS A 760 18.39 25.48 -23.85
N LYS A 761 17.84 25.31 -22.66
CA LYS A 761 18.23 26.09 -21.47
C LYS A 761 19.62 25.71 -20.96
N PHE A 762 20.04 24.48 -21.19
CA PHE A 762 21.38 23.97 -20.87
C PHE A 762 22.36 24.13 -22.04
N ASN A 763 21.88 23.93 -23.27
CA ASN A 763 22.68 24.04 -24.49
C ASN A 763 21.92 24.78 -25.60
N PRO A 764 22.12 26.11 -25.76
CA PRO A 764 21.41 26.92 -26.76
C PRO A 764 21.66 26.53 -28.23
N ILE A 765 22.76 25.81 -28.53
CA ILE A 765 23.13 25.38 -29.89
C ILE A 765 22.68 23.94 -30.21
N LEU A 766 21.71 23.40 -29.47
CA LEU A 766 21.13 22.07 -29.70
C LEU A 766 20.63 21.89 -31.15
N LYS A 767 20.85 20.72 -31.74
CA LYS A 767 20.48 20.38 -33.13
C LYS A 767 19.48 19.22 -33.20
N GLY A 768 18.83 19.05 -34.35
CA GLY A 768 17.99 17.88 -34.64
C GLY A 768 16.50 18.00 -34.28
N PHE A 769 16.10 19.04 -33.54
CA PHE A 769 14.71 19.29 -33.17
C PHE A 769 13.86 19.80 -34.34
N SER A 770 12.57 19.45 -34.35
CA SER A 770 11.62 19.85 -35.38
C SER A 770 11.06 21.26 -35.17
N LYS A 771 10.64 21.91 -36.25
CA LYS A 771 9.88 23.17 -36.20
C LYS A 771 8.62 23.09 -37.07
N GLY A 772 7.62 23.89 -36.75
CA GLY A 772 6.43 24.10 -37.57
C GLY A 772 5.63 22.82 -37.83
N GLN A 773 5.08 22.72 -39.04
CA GLN A 773 4.15 21.66 -39.45
C GLN A 773 4.68 20.89 -40.68
N GLY A 774 4.35 19.60 -40.76
CA GLY A 774 4.62 18.75 -41.92
C GLY A 774 6.09 18.33 -42.07
N SER A 775 6.43 17.82 -43.26
CA SER A 775 7.72 17.13 -43.51
C SER A 775 8.92 18.03 -43.80
N ARG A 776 8.70 19.29 -44.19
CA ARG A 776 9.79 20.21 -44.60
C ARG A 776 10.70 20.64 -43.46
N GLN A 777 10.20 20.67 -42.22
CA GLN A 777 10.91 21.12 -41.03
C GLN A 777 10.99 20.03 -39.95
N LYS A 778 10.97 18.76 -40.38
CA LYS A 778 10.97 17.60 -39.47
C LYS A 778 12.31 17.36 -38.76
N ALA A 779 13.43 17.84 -39.30
CA ALA A 779 14.77 17.56 -38.78
C ALA A 779 14.96 16.05 -38.50
N PHE A 780 15.33 15.64 -37.28
CA PHE A 780 15.51 14.24 -36.88
C PHE A 780 14.27 13.60 -36.21
N ASN A 781 13.09 14.20 -36.37
CA ASN A 781 11.83 13.51 -36.11
C ASN A 781 11.47 12.65 -37.31
N VAL A 782 11.78 11.36 -37.22
CA VAL A 782 11.49 10.35 -38.26
C VAL A 782 10.21 9.57 -37.99
N ALA A 783 9.43 9.97 -36.97
CA ALA A 783 8.17 9.33 -36.63
C ALA A 783 7.14 9.44 -37.76
N VAL A 784 6.39 8.35 -37.95
CA VAL A 784 5.41 8.17 -39.03
C VAL A 784 4.04 7.90 -38.43
N PRO A 785 3.02 8.74 -38.68
CA PRO A 785 1.66 8.49 -38.21
C PRO A 785 1.15 7.11 -38.63
N GLY A 786 0.56 6.37 -37.68
CA GLY A 786 0.07 5.00 -37.90
C GLY A 786 1.14 3.90 -37.86
N ALA A 787 2.42 4.24 -37.64
CA ALA A 787 3.47 3.24 -37.49
C ALA A 787 3.22 2.31 -36.30
N LYS A 788 3.60 1.04 -36.48
CA LYS A 788 3.68 0.01 -35.46
C LYS A 788 5.14 -0.28 -35.17
N THR A 789 5.41 -1.21 -34.26
CA THR A 789 6.79 -1.57 -33.93
C THR A 789 7.59 -2.15 -35.09
N SER A 790 6.96 -2.84 -36.03
CA SER A 790 7.60 -3.41 -37.22
C SER A 790 8.28 -2.36 -38.10
N GLU A 791 7.85 -1.10 -38.06
CA GLU A 791 8.43 -0.02 -38.87
C GLU A 791 9.55 0.75 -38.15
N ILE A 792 9.77 0.55 -36.85
CA ILE A 792 10.84 1.24 -36.11
C ILE A 792 12.24 0.90 -36.66
N PRO A 793 12.57 -0.36 -37.03
CA PRO A 793 13.85 -0.65 -37.66
C PRO A 793 14.16 0.21 -38.90
N VAL A 794 13.15 0.46 -39.74
CA VAL A 794 13.29 1.32 -40.93
C VAL A 794 13.46 2.79 -40.53
N GLN A 795 12.74 3.26 -39.50
CA GLN A 795 12.95 4.61 -38.96
C GLN A 795 14.37 4.79 -38.40
N VAL A 796 14.92 3.77 -37.73
CA VAL A 796 16.31 3.78 -37.22
C VAL A 796 17.31 3.93 -38.37
N GLN A 797 17.18 3.13 -39.43
CA GLN A 797 18.06 3.24 -40.60
C GLN A 797 17.99 4.62 -41.25
N ALA A 798 16.77 5.15 -41.41
CA ALA A 798 16.57 6.48 -41.97
C ALA A 798 17.20 7.57 -41.08
N LEU A 799 17.11 7.44 -39.76
CA LEU A 799 17.71 8.37 -38.82
C LEU A 799 19.24 8.30 -38.82
N ILE A 800 19.83 7.11 -38.80
CA ILE A 800 21.29 6.92 -38.87
C ILE A 800 21.83 7.57 -40.14
N LYS A 801 21.20 7.31 -41.29
CA LYS A 801 21.55 7.93 -42.57
C LYS A 801 21.45 9.46 -42.47
N ALA A 802 20.34 9.97 -41.96
CA ALA A 802 20.12 11.40 -41.82
C ALA A 802 21.18 12.07 -40.93
N MET A 803 21.59 11.43 -39.82
CA MET A 803 22.65 11.97 -38.96
C MET A 803 24.02 11.97 -39.63
N ARG A 804 24.37 10.90 -40.38
CA ARG A 804 25.65 10.81 -41.11
C ARG A 804 25.78 11.85 -42.22
N GLU A 805 24.67 12.16 -42.89
CA GLU A 805 24.64 13.10 -44.01
C GLU A 805 24.49 14.58 -43.56
N HIS A 806 24.20 14.83 -42.29
CA HIS A 806 23.94 16.18 -41.79
C HIS A 806 25.24 16.96 -41.54
N LYS A 807 25.46 18.03 -42.32
CA LYS A 807 26.71 18.81 -42.30
C LYS A 807 27.06 19.41 -40.94
N ASP A 808 26.05 19.76 -40.14
CA ASP A 808 26.26 20.37 -38.82
C ASP A 808 26.33 19.34 -37.69
N VAL A 809 26.30 18.03 -37.93
CA VAL A 809 26.40 17.00 -36.89
C VAL A 809 27.72 16.27 -37.02
N ASP A 810 28.53 16.28 -35.97
CA ASP A 810 29.69 15.38 -35.91
C ASP A 810 29.18 14.00 -35.47
N PHE A 811 28.95 13.13 -36.45
CA PHE A 811 28.40 11.80 -36.22
C PHE A 811 29.25 10.96 -35.26
N GLU A 812 30.55 11.20 -35.13
CA GLU A 812 31.42 10.43 -34.24
C GLU A 812 31.54 11.07 -32.86
N LYS A 813 31.59 12.40 -32.78
CA LYS A 813 31.95 13.11 -31.53
C LYS A 813 30.78 13.75 -30.79
N ASP A 814 29.69 14.10 -31.46
CA ASP A 814 28.56 14.74 -30.78
C ASP A 814 27.81 13.73 -29.90
N TRP A 815 27.39 14.14 -28.70
CA TRP A 815 26.45 13.35 -27.91
C TRP A 815 25.03 13.49 -28.46
N LYS A 816 24.40 12.35 -28.75
CA LYS A 816 23.02 12.28 -29.25
C LYS A 816 22.08 11.71 -28.20
N LEU A 817 20.87 12.26 -28.14
CA LEU A 817 19.75 11.75 -27.38
C LEU A 817 18.63 11.34 -28.33
N ALA A 818 18.31 10.05 -28.41
CA ALA A 818 17.20 9.54 -29.22
C ALA A 818 16.04 9.11 -28.32
N THR A 819 14.82 9.55 -28.63
CA THR A 819 13.60 9.11 -27.92
C THR A 819 12.76 8.19 -28.80
N ILE A 820 12.42 7.01 -28.29
CA ILE A 820 11.55 6.02 -28.94
C ILE A 820 10.25 5.92 -28.15
N PHE A 821 9.12 6.16 -28.81
CA PHE A 821 7.79 5.91 -28.27
C PHE A 821 6.88 5.33 -29.35
N ILE A 822 6.37 4.12 -29.12
CA ILE A 822 5.63 3.31 -30.09
C ILE A 822 4.81 2.26 -29.34
N GLY A 823 3.85 1.62 -30.01
CA GLY A 823 3.04 0.53 -29.47
C GLY A 823 1.56 0.84 -29.34
N GLY A 824 1.17 2.11 -29.44
CA GLY A 824 -0.25 2.49 -29.43
C GLY A 824 -1.02 1.86 -30.59
N ASN A 825 -0.49 1.96 -31.81
CA ASN A 825 -1.10 1.34 -33.00
C ASN A 825 -1.08 -0.19 -32.96
N ASP A 826 -0.04 -0.79 -32.38
CA ASP A 826 0.05 -2.24 -32.18
C ASP A 826 -1.11 -2.72 -31.27
N LEU A 827 -1.33 -2.06 -30.13
CA LEU A 827 -2.45 -2.37 -29.23
C LEU A 827 -3.81 -2.09 -29.88
N CYS A 828 -3.96 -0.95 -30.55
CA CYS A 828 -5.19 -0.55 -31.22
C CYS A 828 -5.64 -1.52 -32.32
N ASN A 829 -4.70 -2.31 -32.88
CA ASN A 829 -4.95 -3.29 -33.95
C ASN A 829 -4.70 -4.74 -33.54
N TYR A 830 -4.39 -5.03 -32.27
CA TYR A 830 -3.98 -6.36 -31.82
C TYR A 830 -5.02 -7.44 -32.16
N CYS A 831 -6.30 -7.15 -31.90
CA CYS A 831 -7.42 -8.05 -32.20
C CYS A 831 -7.61 -8.36 -33.71
N ILE A 832 -6.97 -7.61 -34.61
CA ILE A 832 -7.03 -7.83 -36.06
C ILE A 832 -5.87 -8.72 -36.53
N ASP A 833 -4.70 -8.62 -35.90
CA ASP A 833 -3.48 -9.32 -36.30
C ASP A 833 -2.64 -9.74 -35.08
N GLN A 834 -3.17 -10.66 -34.28
CA GLN A 834 -2.56 -11.12 -33.03
C GLN A 834 -1.18 -11.77 -33.23
N ASN A 835 -0.97 -12.39 -34.40
CA ASN A 835 0.28 -13.10 -34.71
C ASN A 835 1.43 -12.11 -34.93
N ASN A 836 1.24 -11.13 -35.81
CA ASN A 836 2.30 -10.15 -36.08
C ASN A 836 2.47 -9.15 -34.94
N LEU A 837 1.39 -8.86 -34.19
CA LEU A 837 1.37 -7.92 -33.06
C LEU A 837 1.48 -8.63 -31.71
N SER A 838 2.10 -9.80 -31.65
CA SER A 838 2.34 -10.48 -30.37
C SER A 838 3.32 -9.69 -29.48
N PRO A 839 3.24 -9.81 -28.14
CA PRO A 839 4.20 -9.18 -27.22
C PRO A 839 5.67 -9.53 -27.54
N LYS A 840 5.91 -10.75 -28.05
CA LYS A 840 7.24 -11.19 -28.49
C LYS A 840 7.71 -10.45 -29.74
N ASN A 841 6.86 -10.28 -30.74
CA ASN A 841 7.22 -9.50 -31.94
C ASN A 841 7.42 -8.02 -31.60
N TYR A 842 6.57 -7.46 -30.75
CA TYR A 842 6.70 -6.10 -30.22
C TYR A 842 8.10 -5.89 -29.62
N SER A 843 8.51 -6.76 -28.69
CA SER A 843 9.84 -6.71 -28.07
C SER A 843 10.98 -6.98 -29.07
N HIS A 844 10.80 -7.94 -29.97
CA HIS A 844 11.79 -8.28 -30.99
C HIS A 844 12.09 -7.11 -31.94
N ASN A 845 11.08 -6.39 -32.40
CA ASN A 845 11.24 -5.25 -33.29
C ASN A 845 12.01 -4.09 -32.61
N ILE A 846 11.74 -3.86 -31.33
CA ILE A 846 12.50 -2.89 -30.53
C ILE A 846 13.94 -3.36 -30.31
N MET A 847 14.16 -4.65 -30.03
CA MET A 847 15.51 -5.23 -29.92
C MET A 847 16.32 -5.00 -31.19
N LEU A 848 15.78 -5.31 -32.38
CA LEU A 848 16.46 -5.07 -33.66
C LEU A 848 16.86 -3.60 -33.84
N SER A 849 15.98 -2.70 -33.43
CA SER A 849 16.17 -1.25 -33.52
C SER A 849 17.30 -0.77 -32.61
N LEU A 850 17.31 -1.25 -31.36
CA LEU A 850 18.33 -0.93 -30.38
C LEU A 850 19.68 -1.57 -30.74
N ASP A 851 19.70 -2.77 -31.32
CA ASP A 851 20.92 -3.43 -31.80
C ASP A 851 21.59 -2.63 -32.93
N MET A 852 20.81 -2.07 -33.86
CA MET A 852 21.34 -1.20 -34.92
C MET A 852 21.95 0.07 -34.33
N PHE A 853 21.27 0.72 -33.39
CA PHE A 853 21.83 1.88 -32.69
C PHE A 853 23.11 1.53 -31.93
N TYR A 854 23.10 0.44 -31.17
CA TYR A 854 24.26 -0.05 -30.41
C TYR A 854 25.45 -0.33 -31.32
N LYS A 855 25.20 -0.88 -32.52
CA LYS A 855 26.26 -1.22 -33.48
C LYS A 855 26.82 0.01 -34.20
N GLU A 856 25.96 0.93 -34.64
CA GLU A 856 26.32 1.93 -35.65
C GLU A 856 26.46 3.36 -35.15
N VAL A 857 25.88 3.72 -34.00
CA VAL A 857 25.83 5.11 -33.53
C VAL A 857 26.68 5.28 -32.26
N PRO A 858 27.82 5.99 -32.34
CA PRO A 858 28.63 6.30 -31.16
C PRO A 858 28.00 7.44 -30.36
N ARG A 859 28.30 7.49 -29.06
CA ARG A 859 27.87 8.54 -28.12
C ARG A 859 26.35 8.78 -28.13
N LEU A 860 25.59 7.71 -27.85
CA LEU A 860 24.13 7.72 -27.93
C LEU A 860 23.48 7.30 -26.61
N LEU A 861 22.65 8.18 -26.06
CA LEU A 861 21.69 7.85 -25.03
C LEU A 861 20.31 7.65 -25.68
N VAL A 862 19.66 6.51 -25.41
CA VAL A 862 18.32 6.21 -25.90
C VAL A 862 17.32 6.28 -24.75
N ASN A 863 16.35 7.18 -24.85
CA ASN A 863 15.13 7.15 -24.05
C ASN A 863 14.14 6.19 -24.70
N LEU A 864 13.88 5.05 -24.07
CA LEU A 864 12.81 4.14 -24.49
C LEU A 864 11.60 4.38 -23.58
N VAL A 865 10.52 4.94 -24.12
CA VAL A 865 9.32 5.24 -23.33
C VAL A 865 8.36 4.06 -23.37
N THR A 866 7.93 3.60 -22.20
CA THR A 866 6.98 2.50 -22.06
C THR A 866 5.64 2.85 -22.73
N VAL A 867 5.03 1.90 -23.43
CA VAL A 867 3.69 2.07 -24.01
C VAL A 867 2.68 2.38 -22.89
N LEU A 868 1.79 3.33 -23.15
CA LEU A 868 0.78 3.74 -22.17
C LEU A 868 -0.15 2.58 -21.78
N GLN A 869 -0.69 2.65 -20.58
CA GLN A 869 -1.87 1.87 -20.24
C GLN A 869 -3.07 2.41 -21.03
N ILE A 870 -3.59 1.62 -21.98
CA ILE A 870 -4.50 2.10 -23.03
C ILE A 870 -5.98 1.99 -22.67
N ASP A 871 -6.37 1.18 -21.67
CA ASP A 871 -7.77 0.99 -21.30
C ASP A 871 -8.50 2.26 -20.83
N PRO A 872 -7.86 3.23 -20.14
CA PRO A 872 -8.54 4.47 -19.76
C PRO A 872 -8.98 5.30 -20.97
N LEU A 873 -8.40 5.10 -22.16
CA LEU A 873 -8.80 5.81 -23.38
C LEU A 873 -10.29 5.59 -23.72
N LYS A 874 -10.86 4.45 -23.32
CA LYS A 874 -12.27 4.12 -23.55
C LYS A 874 -13.24 5.07 -22.85
N SER A 875 -12.82 5.70 -21.74
CA SER A 875 -13.64 6.69 -21.02
C SER A 875 -13.63 8.07 -21.70
N VAL A 876 -12.70 8.33 -22.64
CA VAL A 876 -12.60 9.59 -23.36
C VAL A 876 -13.68 9.64 -24.44
N GLN A 877 -14.84 10.19 -24.10
CA GLN A 877 -15.98 10.27 -25.01
C GLN A 877 -16.48 11.70 -25.13
N ARG A 878 -16.89 12.09 -26.35
CA ARG A 878 -17.56 13.35 -26.63
C ARG A 878 -18.57 13.15 -27.75
N ASN A 879 -19.71 13.83 -27.67
CA ASN A 879 -20.72 13.79 -28.74
C ASN A 879 -20.28 14.65 -29.95
N THR A 880 -19.24 14.21 -30.65
CA THR A 880 -18.72 14.83 -31.88
C THR A 880 -18.37 13.75 -32.89
N LEU A 881 -18.42 14.07 -34.18
CA LEU A 881 -18.08 13.12 -35.24
C LEU A 881 -16.67 12.51 -35.06
N GLY A 882 -15.70 13.30 -34.63
CA GLY A 882 -14.34 12.82 -34.36
C GLY A 882 -14.32 11.74 -33.28
N CYS A 883 -14.86 12.03 -32.11
CA CYS A 883 -14.81 11.12 -30.97
C CYS A 883 -15.74 9.90 -31.13
N SER A 884 -16.91 10.06 -31.76
CA SER A 884 -17.85 8.94 -31.92
C SER A 884 -17.50 7.99 -33.07
N LEU A 885 -16.83 8.47 -34.13
CA LEU A 885 -16.49 7.67 -35.31
C LEU A 885 -14.99 7.42 -35.46
N LEU A 886 -14.18 8.48 -35.50
CA LEU A 886 -12.74 8.36 -35.81
C LEU A 886 -11.95 7.64 -34.71
N GLN A 887 -12.33 7.85 -33.44
CA GLN A 887 -11.73 7.13 -32.31
C GLN A 887 -11.92 5.61 -32.44
N ARG A 888 -13.15 5.18 -32.80
CA ARG A 888 -13.51 3.77 -32.99
C ARG A 888 -12.80 3.13 -34.17
N THR A 889 -12.57 3.88 -35.25
CA THR A 889 -11.83 3.39 -36.41
C THR A 889 -10.32 3.37 -36.17
N SER A 890 -9.79 4.30 -35.37
CA SER A 890 -8.35 4.40 -35.09
C SER A 890 -7.88 3.39 -34.05
N CYS A 891 -8.75 3.04 -33.08
CA CYS A 891 -8.44 2.09 -32.02
C CYS A 891 -9.55 1.06 -31.78
N PRO A 892 -9.90 0.25 -32.80
CA PRO A 892 -11.04 -0.64 -32.73
C PRO A 892 -10.95 -1.67 -31.60
N CYS A 893 -9.75 -2.20 -31.31
CA CYS A 893 -9.59 -3.25 -30.31
C CYS A 893 -9.80 -2.77 -28.88
N VAL A 894 -9.65 -1.47 -28.60
CA VAL A 894 -9.82 -0.91 -27.24
C VAL A 894 -11.19 -0.25 -27.09
N ILE A 895 -11.65 0.47 -28.12
CA ILE A 895 -12.85 1.31 -28.02
C ILE A 895 -14.13 0.50 -28.27
N ASN A 896 -14.13 -0.43 -29.22
CA ASN A 896 -15.34 -1.13 -29.65
C ASN A 896 -15.85 -2.22 -28.69
N PRO A 897 -14.98 -3.02 -28.02
CA PRO A 897 -15.45 -4.03 -27.06
C PRO A 897 -16.27 -3.42 -25.93
N VAL A 898 -17.24 -4.16 -25.38
CA VAL A 898 -18.04 -3.71 -24.24
C VAL A 898 -17.18 -3.65 -22.98
N GLU A 899 -17.50 -2.75 -22.06
CA GLU A 899 -16.84 -2.70 -20.75
C GLU A 899 -16.89 -4.08 -20.07
N ASN A 900 -15.77 -4.52 -19.48
CA ASN A 900 -15.62 -5.84 -18.86
C ASN A 900 -15.83 -7.07 -19.77
N SER A 901 -15.90 -6.90 -21.08
CA SER A 901 -15.94 -8.03 -22.02
C SER A 901 -14.61 -8.83 -22.02
N PRO A 902 -14.63 -10.14 -22.36
CA PRO A 902 -13.42 -10.93 -22.51
C PRO A 902 -12.41 -10.30 -23.47
N GLU A 903 -12.89 -9.69 -24.56
CA GLU A 903 -12.06 -9.00 -25.54
C GLU A 903 -11.37 -7.77 -24.93
N PHE A 904 -12.07 -7.00 -24.08
CA PHE A 904 -11.48 -5.85 -23.42
C PHE A 904 -10.48 -6.25 -22.32
N GLN A 905 -10.77 -7.33 -21.58
CA GLN A 905 -9.84 -7.88 -20.59
C GLN A 905 -8.57 -8.43 -21.26
N GLU A 906 -8.72 -9.06 -22.42
CA GLU A 906 -7.59 -9.51 -23.23
C GLU A 906 -6.71 -8.32 -23.66
N MET A 907 -7.30 -7.20 -24.06
CA MET A 907 -6.53 -5.99 -24.36
C MET A 907 -5.74 -5.46 -23.17
N LYS A 908 -6.33 -5.46 -21.96
CA LYS A 908 -5.62 -5.08 -20.72
C LYS A 908 -4.44 -6.03 -20.45
N ARG A 909 -4.63 -7.33 -20.64
CA ARG A 909 -3.59 -8.35 -20.48
C ARG A 909 -2.43 -8.12 -21.47
N ILE A 910 -2.74 -7.98 -22.75
CA ILE A 910 -1.72 -7.79 -23.81
C ILE A 910 -0.94 -6.50 -23.63
N ASN A 911 -1.60 -5.43 -23.21
CA ASN A 911 -0.93 -4.17 -22.89
C ASN A 911 0.09 -4.35 -21.75
N ARG A 912 -0.25 -5.07 -20.68
CA ARG A 912 0.68 -5.39 -19.58
C ARG A 912 1.83 -6.27 -20.05
N GLU A 913 1.57 -7.22 -20.96
CA GLU A 913 2.62 -8.07 -21.54
C GLU A 913 3.61 -7.29 -22.40
N TYR A 914 3.14 -6.32 -23.19
CA TYR A 914 4.03 -5.42 -23.93
C TYR A 914 4.97 -4.65 -22.97
N GLN A 915 4.42 -4.14 -21.87
CA GLN A 915 5.20 -3.42 -20.87
C GLN A 915 6.22 -4.34 -20.19
N ALA A 916 5.82 -5.56 -19.82
CA ALA A 916 6.69 -6.56 -19.20
C ALA A 916 7.82 -7.01 -20.13
N GLU A 917 7.53 -7.28 -21.41
CA GLU A 917 8.53 -7.72 -22.39
C GLU A 917 9.60 -6.65 -22.66
N ILE A 918 9.22 -5.37 -22.70
CA ILE A 918 10.19 -4.27 -22.86
C ILE A 918 11.03 -4.09 -21.59
N GLN A 919 10.42 -4.18 -20.41
CA GLN A 919 11.18 -4.15 -19.15
C GLN A 919 12.18 -5.32 -19.09
N HIS A 920 11.77 -6.51 -19.53
CA HIS A 920 12.65 -7.66 -19.61
C HIS A 920 13.80 -7.44 -20.59
N LEU A 921 13.52 -6.92 -21.80
CA LEU A 921 14.53 -6.61 -22.81
C LEU A 921 15.63 -5.66 -22.30
N ILE A 922 15.27 -4.66 -21.49
CA ILE A 922 16.20 -3.62 -21.02
C ILE A 922 16.87 -3.96 -19.68
N SER A 923 16.29 -4.83 -18.85
CA SER A 923 16.86 -5.19 -17.54
C SER A 923 18.17 -5.99 -17.60
N GLY A 924 18.43 -6.66 -18.72
CA GLY A 924 19.67 -7.41 -18.96
C GLY A 924 20.92 -6.52 -19.13
N ASN A 925 22.04 -7.15 -19.49
CA ASN A 925 23.33 -6.47 -19.72
C ASN A 925 23.68 -6.31 -21.22
N ARG A 926 22.71 -6.51 -22.12
CA ARG A 926 22.90 -6.55 -23.58
C ARG A 926 23.59 -5.28 -24.12
N TYR A 927 23.28 -4.13 -23.55
CA TYR A 927 23.77 -2.81 -24.00
C TYR A 927 24.80 -2.20 -23.04
N ASP A 928 25.28 -2.94 -22.04
CA ASP A 928 26.23 -2.44 -21.02
C ASP A 928 27.70 -2.56 -21.48
N GLY A 929 27.96 -3.05 -22.69
CA GLY A 929 29.31 -3.34 -23.20
C GLY A 929 30.05 -2.13 -23.78
N LYS A 930 29.46 -0.93 -23.77
CA LYS A 930 30.05 0.31 -24.30
C LYS A 930 29.86 1.45 -23.31
N GLU A 931 30.94 2.21 -23.08
CA GLU A 931 30.86 3.43 -22.27
C GLU A 931 30.08 4.55 -22.97
N ASP A 932 30.03 4.54 -24.30
CA ASP A 932 29.41 5.62 -25.09
C ASP A 932 27.97 5.32 -25.53
N PHE A 933 27.32 4.30 -24.95
CA PHE A 933 25.96 3.91 -25.30
C PHE A 933 25.16 3.49 -24.07
N ALA A 934 23.90 3.96 -23.95
CA ALA A 934 22.96 3.42 -22.97
C ALA A 934 21.52 3.49 -23.48
N VAL A 935 20.70 2.53 -23.04
CA VAL A 935 19.24 2.57 -23.18
C VAL A 935 18.63 2.72 -21.79
N VAL A 936 17.78 3.72 -21.62
CA VAL A 936 17.09 3.99 -20.36
C VAL A 936 15.60 3.91 -20.59
N LEU A 937 14.94 3.00 -19.86
CA LEU A 937 13.49 2.89 -19.85
C LEU A 937 12.90 4.07 -19.07
N GLN A 938 11.91 4.75 -19.65
CA GLN A 938 11.21 5.89 -19.05
C GLN A 938 9.74 5.49 -18.80
N PRO A 939 9.38 4.99 -17.61
CA PRO A 939 8.09 4.37 -17.37
C PRO A 939 6.96 5.33 -16.98
N PHE A 940 7.09 6.65 -17.18
CA PHE A 940 6.07 7.63 -16.74
C PHE A 940 4.67 7.48 -17.39
N LEU A 941 4.49 6.55 -18.34
CA LEU A 941 3.17 6.18 -18.91
C LEU A 941 2.71 4.78 -18.51
N HIS A 942 3.50 4.03 -17.72
CA HIS A 942 3.22 2.64 -17.36
C HIS A 942 1.84 2.52 -16.69
N ASN A 943 1.56 3.40 -15.73
CA ASN A 943 0.25 3.61 -15.12
C ASN A 943 -0.33 4.92 -15.68
N SER A 944 -1.24 4.83 -16.64
CA SER A 944 -1.90 5.99 -17.23
C SER A 944 -3.28 6.22 -16.62
N PHE A 945 -3.66 7.49 -16.44
CA PHE A 945 -5.01 7.88 -16.07
C PHE A 945 -5.47 9.04 -16.96
N ILE A 946 -6.78 9.17 -17.12
CA ILE A 946 -7.37 10.28 -17.85
C ILE A 946 -7.76 11.38 -16.86
N PRO A 947 -7.30 12.63 -17.02
CA PRO A 947 -7.72 13.74 -16.16
C PRO A 947 -9.23 14.01 -16.29
N HIS A 948 -9.87 14.50 -15.24
CA HIS A 948 -11.32 14.77 -15.22
C HIS A 948 -11.59 16.26 -14.97
N ILE A 949 -12.60 16.81 -15.66
CA ILE A 949 -13.16 18.14 -15.40
C ILE A 949 -14.37 18.00 -14.47
N GLY A 950 -14.11 17.89 -13.17
CA GLY A 950 -15.19 17.73 -12.18
C GLY A 950 -15.64 16.27 -11.99
N GLU A 951 -16.92 16.04 -11.67
CA GLU A 951 -17.47 14.70 -11.42
C GLU A 951 -17.58 13.88 -12.71
N GLY A 952 -16.78 12.82 -12.83
CA GLY A 952 -16.94 11.75 -13.84
C GLY A 952 -16.72 12.15 -15.31
N GLU A 953 -16.66 13.45 -15.62
CA GLU A 953 -16.43 13.95 -16.96
C GLU A 953 -14.93 14.01 -17.25
N VAL A 954 -14.50 13.26 -18.26
CA VAL A 954 -13.12 13.30 -18.75
C VAL A 954 -12.77 14.69 -19.28
N ASP A 955 -11.61 15.21 -18.89
CA ASP A 955 -11.02 16.43 -19.46
C ASP A 955 -10.54 16.14 -20.89
N THR A 956 -11.47 16.26 -21.84
CA THR A 956 -11.18 16.06 -23.26
C THR A 956 -10.21 17.08 -23.83
N SER A 957 -9.84 18.14 -23.11
CA SER A 957 -8.87 19.14 -23.60
C SER A 957 -7.43 18.60 -23.65
N PHE A 958 -7.15 17.44 -23.05
CA PHE A 958 -5.89 16.72 -23.24
C PHE A 958 -5.82 16.01 -24.60
N PHE A 959 -6.94 15.83 -25.29
CA PHE A 959 -7.02 15.14 -26.57
C PHE A 959 -7.29 16.11 -27.72
N SER A 960 -6.96 15.68 -28.92
CA SER A 960 -7.31 16.33 -30.16
C SER A 960 -8.80 16.14 -30.46
N VAL A 961 -9.25 16.70 -31.59
CA VAL A 961 -10.64 16.72 -32.02
C VAL A 961 -11.26 15.34 -32.30
N ASP A 962 -10.45 14.28 -32.29
CA ASP A 962 -10.86 12.88 -32.45
C ASP A 962 -10.91 12.08 -31.14
N CYS A 963 -10.62 12.71 -29.98
CA CYS A 963 -10.51 12.03 -28.68
C CYS A 963 -9.51 10.87 -28.66
N PHE A 964 -8.55 10.84 -29.59
CA PHE A 964 -7.57 9.77 -29.73
C PHE A 964 -6.14 10.34 -29.71
N HIS A 965 -5.83 11.22 -30.67
CA HIS A 965 -4.53 11.89 -30.66
C HIS A 965 -4.45 12.86 -29.47
N ILE A 966 -3.24 13.07 -28.96
CA ILE A 966 -3.01 13.97 -27.82
C ILE A 966 -2.88 15.44 -28.28
N SER A 967 -3.38 16.36 -27.47
CA SER A 967 -3.32 17.81 -27.72
C SER A 967 -1.96 18.40 -27.36
N GLU A 968 -1.70 19.65 -27.77
CA GLU A 968 -0.53 20.44 -27.35
C GLU A 968 -0.38 20.50 -25.82
N ARG A 969 -1.49 20.50 -25.08
CA ARG A 969 -1.50 20.43 -23.61
C ARG A 969 -0.87 19.14 -23.11
N ALA A 970 -1.35 18.00 -23.59
CA ALA A 970 -0.82 16.68 -23.21
C ALA A 970 0.64 16.51 -23.64
N HIS A 971 1.00 17.02 -24.82
CA HIS A 971 2.38 17.07 -25.28
C HIS A 971 3.29 17.82 -24.29
N ALA A 972 2.87 18.97 -23.77
CA ALA A 972 3.64 19.73 -22.78
C ALA A 972 3.84 18.93 -21.48
N GLU A 973 2.81 18.26 -20.98
CA GLU A 973 2.92 17.43 -19.75
C GLU A 973 3.83 16.21 -19.97
N MET A 974 3.74 15.54 -21.11
CA MET A 974 4.62 14.41 -21.45
C MET A 974 6.10 14.83 -21.56
N ALA A 975 6.38 16.04 -22.05
CA ALA A 975 7.73 16.56 -22.12
C ALA A 975 8.35 16.78 -20.73
N VAL A 976 7.57 17.32 -19.78
CA VAL A 976 7.99 17.47 -18.38
C VAL A 976 8.21 16.12 -17.72
N ALA A 977 7.27 15.19 -17.91
CA ALA A 977 7.37 13.86 -17.33
C ALA A 977 8.62 13.13 -17.84
N LEU A 978 8.91 13.15 -19.14
CA LEU A 978 10.14 12.57 -19.68
C LEU A 978 11.39 13.22 -19.08
N TRP A 979 11.44 14.55 -19.04
CA TRP A 979 12.59 15.28 -18.47
C TRP A 979 12.84 14.91 -17.02
N ASN A 980 11.80 14.96 -16.17
CA ASN A 980 11.92 14.63 -14.76
C ASN A 980 12.35 13.16 -14.57
N ASN A 981 11.81 12.25 -15.39
CA ASN A 981 12.14 10.83 -15.32
C ASN A 981 13.61 10.55 -15.73
N MET A 982 14.19 11.34 -16.64
CA MET A 982 15.63 11.30 -16.94
C MET A 982 16.51 11.70 -15.75
N LEU A 983 15.98 12.48 -14.80
CA LEU A 983 16.67 12.94 -13.58
C LEU A 983 16.38 12.05 -12.36
N GLU A 984 15.75 10.89 -12.55
CA GLU A 984 15.48 9.92 -11.49
C GLU A 984 16.33 8.65 -11.66
N PRO A 985 16.92 8.11 -10.58
CA PRO A 985 17.65 6.85 -10.64
C PRO A 985 16.72 5.69 -11.02
N ILE A 986 17.24 4.67 -11.70
CA ILE A 986 16.44 3.61 -12.35
C ILE A 986 15.39 2.99 -11.41
N ASP A 987 15.74 2.64 -10.17
CA ASP A 987 14.82 1.99 -9.23
C ASP A 987 13.84 2.95 -8.53
N ARG A 988 13.91 4.25 -8.84
CA ARG A 988 13.05 5.28 -8.25
C ARG A 988 12.30 6.09 -9.30
N LYS A 989 12.36 5.71 -10.57
CA LYS A 989 11.64 6.37 -11.65
C LYS A 989 10.14 6.38 -11.39
N GLN A 990 9.51 7.52 -11.59
CA GLN A 990 8.06 7.67 -11.57
C GLN A 990 7.42 6.86 -12.72
N THR A 991 6.34 6.14 -12.42
CA THR A 991 5.65 5.22 -13.35
C THR A 991 4.33 5.76 -13.89
N TYR A 992 3.99 7.02 -13.62
CA TYR A 992 2.77 7.69 -14.04
C TYR A 992 3.04 9.15 -14.41
N ASN A 993 2.15 9.77 -15.18
CA ASN A 993 2.26 11.18 -15.56
C ASN A 993 1.26 12.02 -14.77
N ASN A 994 1.71 13.08 -14.11
CA ASN A 994 0.83 14.04 -13.47
C ASN A 994 0.40 15.12 -14.46
N PHE A 995 -0.80 14.98 -15.02
CA PHE A 995 -1.39 15.89 -15.99
C PHE A 995 -1.94 17.22 -15.41
N THR A 996 -1.56 17.64 -14.20
CA THR A 996 -1.93 18.99 -13.72
C THR A 996 -1.09 20.08 -14.42
N TYR A 997 -1.68 21.25 -14.70
CA TYR A 997 -0.91 22.34 -15.26
C TYR A 997 -0.27 23.18 -14.14
N ASP A 998 1.05 23.08 -13.98
CA ASP A 998 1.84 23.93 -13.08
C ASP A 998 3.17 24.32 -13.76
N ARG A 999 3.40 25.63 -13.89
CA ARG A 999 4.57 26.18 -14.58
C ARG A 999 5.89 25.84 -13.91
N SER A 1000 5.91 25.47 -12.63
CA SER A 1000 7.12 25.21 -11.85
C SER A 1000 7.59 23.74 -11.82
N LYS A 1001 6.88 22.82 -12.52
CA LYS A 1001 7.12 21.36 -12.45
C LYS A 1001 8.48 20.83 -12.94
N ILE A 1002 9.30 21.65 -13.58
CA ILE A 1002 10.59 21.19 -14.13
C ILE A 1002 11.57 20.97 -12.99
N HIS A 1003 12.04 19.73 -12.82
CA HIS A 1003 13.11 19.42 -11.88
C HIS A 1003 14.47 19.83 -12.44
N CYS A 1004 15.39 20.15 -11.53
CA CYS A 1004 16.75 20.54 -11.86
C CYS A 1004 17.74 19.43 -11.45
N PRO A 1005 18.80 19.17 -12.25
CA PRO A 1005 19.91 18.34 -11.82
C PRO A 1005 20.50 18.90 -10.51
N SER A 1006 20.90 18.01 -9.61
CA SER A 1006 21.51 18.40 -8.32
C SER A 1006 23.03 18.49 -8.45
N GLU A 1007 23.69 19.28 -7.60
CA GLU A 1007 25.16 19.33 -7.56
C GLU A 1007 25.78 17.95 -7.27
N ALA A 1008 25.12 17.14 -6.44
CA ALA A 1008 25.59 15.79 -6.11
C ALA A 1008 25.44 14.81 -7.28
N ASN A 1009 24.42 15.01 -8.12
CA ASN A 1009 24.12 14.17 -9.28
C ASN A 1009 23.74 15.07 -10.47
N PRO A 1010 24.72 15.66 -11.16
CA PRO A 1010 24.48 16.58 -12.28
C PRO A 1010 24.22 15.84 -13.60
N PHE A 1011 24.20 14.50 -13.57
CA PHE A 1011 24.13 13.64 -14.75
C PHE A 1011 22.71 13.15 -15.02
N ILE A 1012 22.44 12.79 -16.27
CA ILE A 1012 21.26 12.01 -16.62
C ILE A 1012 21.44 10.59 -16.09
N PHE A 1013 20.40 10.06 -15.43
CA PHE A 1013 20.48 8.75 -14.81
C PHE A 1013 20.43 7.61 -15.84
N THR A 1014 21.34 6.68 -15.64
CA THR A 1014 21.56 5.43 -16.36
C THR A 1014 21.71 4.30 -15.35
N LYS A 1015 21.84 3.06 -15.81
CA LYS A 1015 21.99 1.90 -14.92
C LYS A 1015 23.24 2.00 -14.03
N ILE A 1016 24.36 2.49 -14.57
CA ILE A 1016 25.64 2.52 -13.85
C ILE A 1016 25.70 3.63 -12.81
N ASN A 1017 25.26 4.86 -13.14
CA ASN A 1017 25.31 5.98 -12.21
C ASN A 1017 24.10 6.07 -11.25
N SER A 1018 23.19 5.08 -11.27
CA SER A 1018 22.11 4.96 -10.28
C SER A 1018 22.52 4.21 -9.01
N LEU A 1019 23.70 3.57 -8.98
CA LEU A 1019 24.20 2.81 -7.84
C LEU A 1019 24.87 3.73 -6.80
N PRO A 1020 24.64 3.53 -5.48
CA PRO A 1020 25.27 4.36 -4.45
C PRO A 1020 26.80 4.19 -4.46
N SER A 1021 27.52 5.31 -4.52
CA SER A 1021 28.98 5.32 -4.40
C SER A 1021 29.42 5.03 -2.95
N PRO A 1022 30.49 4.26 -2.72
CA PRO A 1022 31.05 4.09 -1.37
C PRO A 1022 31.56 5.44 -0.82
N PRO A 1023 31.46 5.68 0.50
CA PRO A 1023 31.77 6.98 1.10
C PRO A 1023 33.25 7.33 0.92
N VAL A 1024 33.52 8.44 0.26
CA VAL A 1024 34.85 9.04 0.12
C VAL A 1024 35.12 9.90 1.36
N THR A 1025 36.13 9.55 2.14
CA THR A 1025 36.61 10.34 3.28
C THR A 1025 37.31 11.59 2.78
N THR A 1026 36.61 12.73 2.73
CA THR A 1026 37.19 14.03 2.39
C THR A 1026 38.01 14.55 3.57
N THR A 1027 39.34 14.58 3.44
CA THR A 1027 40.24 15.22 4.40
C THR A 1027 40.35 16.70 4.05
N THR A 1028 39.54 17.55 4.70
CA THR A 1028 39.62 19.00 4.52
C THR A 1028 40.62 19.59 5.51
N THR A 1029 41.75 20.09 5.01
CA THR A 1029 42.71 20.89 5.77
C THR A 1029 42.27 22.35 5.73
N THR A 1030 41.90 22.93 6.88
CA THR A 1030 41.77 24.40 6.97
C THR A 1030 42.31 24.89 8.31
N ALA A 1031 43.17 25.90 8.23
CA ALA A 1031 43.93 26.50 9.30
C ALA A 1031 43.05 27.25 10.32
N SER A 1032 43.50 27.24 11.58
CA SER A 1032 42.84 27.81 12.74
C SER A 1032 42.81 29.34 12.76
N THR A 1033 41.76 29.91 13.36
CA THR A 1033 41.85 31.15 14.14
C THR A 1033 41.04 30.98 15.42
N VAL A 1034 41.65 31.36 16.54
CA VAL A 1034 41.26 31.07 17.92
C VAL A 1034 40.29 32.11 18.45
N THR A 1035 39.22 31.69 19.15
CA THR A 1035 38.76 32.38 20.37
C THR A 1035 38.02 31.40 21.31
N THR A 1036 38.40 31.45 22.58
CA THR A 1036 38.04 30.60 23.72
C THR A 1036 36.74 30.99 24.41
N THR A 1037 35.96 30.01 24.90
CA THR A 1037 35.50 29.90 26.32
C THR A 1037 34.79 28.55 26.63
N SER A 1038 35.30 27.88 27.68
CA SER A 1038 34.73 26.91 28.67
C SER A 1038 33.29 26.38 28.56
N SER A 1039 32.88 25.17 28.99
CA SER A 1039 33.49 23.95 29.58
C SER A 1039 32.35 22.94 29.87
N SER A 1040 32.53 21.63 29.63
CA SER A 1040 32.07 20.52 30.52
C SER A 1040 32.40 19.13 29.95
N HIS A 1041 32.60 18.18 30.86
CA HIS A 1041 33.23 16.86 30.70
C HIS A 1041 32.44 15.78 29.94
N VAL A 1042 33.15 14.94 29.16
CA VAL A 1042 32.77 13.56 28.77
C VAL A 1042 34.06 12.69 28.68
N PRO A 1043 34.04 11.37 29.01
CA PRO A 1043 35.22 10.59 29.39
C PRO A 1043 36.09 10.12 28.22
N LYS A 1044 37.38 9.90 28.52
CA LYS A 1044 38.39 9.31 27.61
C LYS A 1044 38.14 7.81 27.42
N CYS A 1045 38.00 7.36 26.18
CA CYS A 1045 38.26 5.98 25.76
C CYS A 1045 39.60 5.87 25.04
N SER A 1046 40.16 4.66 25.16
CA SER A 1046 41.52 4.18 24.90
C SER A 1046 42.01 4.31 23.45
N SER A 1047 43.34 4.35 23.31
CA SER A 1047 44.16 4.54 22.10
C SER A 1047 43.78 3.68 20.90
N SER A 1048 43.69 4.31 19.72
CA SER A 1048 43.55 3.65 18.43
C SER A 1048 44.75 2.75 18.11
N MET A 1049 44.47 1.47 17.80
CA MET A 1049 45.44 0.55 17.20
C MET A 1049 46.00 1.14 15.90
N PRO A 1050 47.33 1.20 15.72
CA PRO A 1050 47.94 1.67 14.48
C PRO A 1050 47.50 0.83 13.28
N VAL A 1051 47.18 1.50 12.17
CA VAL A 1051 46.66 0.92 10.92
C VAL A 1051 47.52 -0.23 10.36
N TRP A 1052 48.80 -0.28 10.71
CA TRP A 1052 49.69 -1.36 10.26
C TRP A 1052 49.39 -2.72 10.90
N VAL A 1053 48.76 -2.78 12.08
CA VAL A 1053 48.47 -4.04 12.78
C VAL A 1053 47.49 -4.94 11.99
N PRO A 1054 46.31 -4.45 11.53
CA PRO A 1054 45.42 -5.26 10.69
C PRO A 1054 46.03 -5.57 9.31
N VAL A 1055 46.90 -4.72 8.77
CA VAL A 1055 47.58 -4.96 7.49
C VAL A 1055 48.59 -6.11 7.61
N ILE A 1056 49.40 -6.13 8.68
CA ILE A 1056 50.34 -7.23 8.94
C ILE A 1056 49.56 -8.52 9.23
N ALA A 1057 48.47 -8.47 10.00
CA ALA A 1057 47.62 -9.63 10.23
C ALA A 1057 47.03 -10.17 8.91
N GLY A 1058 46.55 -9.29 8.02
CA GLY A 1058 46.02 -9.67 6.71
C GLY A 1058 47.09 -10.32 5.80
N ILE A 1059 48.31 -9.79 5.78
CA ILE A 1059 49.41 -10.35 5.00
C ILE A 1059 49.82 -11.72 5.54
N ILE A 1060 49.92 -11.88 6.86
CA ILE A 1060 50.24 -13.17 7.49
C ILE A 1060 49.15 -14.20 7.19
N SER A 1061 47.87 -13.82 7.29
CA SER A 1061 46.75 -14.70 6.97
C SER A 1061 46.70 -15.09 5.49
N LEU A 1062 47.04 -14.17 4.58
CA LEU A 1062 47.12 -14.46 3.15
C LEU A 1062 48.26 -15.43 2.84
N LEU A 1063 49.45 -15.22 3.42
CA LEU A 1063 50.60 -16.10 3.25
C LEU A 1063 50.33 -17.49 3.85
N ALA A 1064 49.67 -17.57 5.01
CA ALA A 1064 49.22 -18.83 5.59
C ALA A 1064 48.22 -19.55 4.68
N GLY A 1065 47.24 -18.81 4.12
CA GLY A 1065 46.27 -19.34 3.16
C GLY A 1065 46.91 -19.88 1.88
N ILE A 1066 47.90 -19.17 1.33
CA ILE A 1066 48.67 -19.62 0.16
C ILE A 1066 49.48 -20.87 0.48
N CYS A 1067 50.15 -20.93 1.64
CA CYS A 1067 50.89 -22.12 2.08
C CYS A 1067 49.98 -23.33 2.26
N ILE A 1068 48.80 -23.15 2.86
CA ILE A 1068 47.82 -24.22 3.05
C ILE A 1068 47.26 -24.69 1.70
N ALA A 1069 46.91 -23.76 0.80
CA ALA A 1069 46.44 -24.09 -0.54
C ALA A 1069 47.51 -24.85 -1.34
N TRP A 1070 48.77 -24.45 -1.22
CA TRP A 1070 49.90 -25.13 -1.87
C TRP A 1070 50.13 -26.53 -1.30
N PHE A 1071 50.02 -26.72 0.03
CA PHE A 1071 50.10 -28.03 0.66
C PHE A 1071 48.95 -28.96 0.23
N ILE A 1072 47.74 -28.42 0.11
CA ILE A 1072 46.56 -29.16 -0.36
C ILE A 1072 46.75 -29.56 -1.83
N LEU A 1073 47.16 -28.64 -2.70
CA LEU A 1073 47.40 -28.91 -4.11
C LEU A 1073 48.55 -29.92 -4.32
N ALA A 1074 49.63 -29.81 -3.56
CA ALA A 1074 50.74 -30.76 -3.59
C ALA A 1074 50.33 -32.16 -3.11
N ASN A 1075 49.50 -32.26 -2.08
CA ASN A 1075 48.95 -33.54 -1.61
C ASN A 1075 47.93 -34.14 -2.60
N CYS A 1076 47.12 -33.31 -3.26
CA CYS A 1076 46.20 -33.73 -4.31
C CYS A 1076 46.95 -34.23 -5.55
N GLN A 1077 48.02 -33.56 -5.97
CA GLN A 1077 48.87 -34.04 -7.08
C GLN A 1077 49.64 -35.32 -6.72
N ARG A 1078 50.15 -35.45 -5.48
CA ARG A 1078 50.75 -36.71 -5.00
C ARG A 1078 49.74 -37.86 -4.97
N ARG A 1079 48.49 -37.60 -4.58
CA ARG A 1079 47.40 -38.59 -4.64
C ARG A 1079 47.06 -38.97 -6.08
N LYS A 1080 46.95 -38.01 -7.01
CA LYS A 1080 46.72 -38.29 -8.43
C LYS A 1080 47.83 -39.15 -9.05
N SER A 1081 49.10 -38.84 -8.78
CA SER A 1081 50.23 -39.65 -9.32
C SER A 1081 50.31 -41.06 -8.73
N LYS A 1082 49.78 -41.30 -7.51
CA LYS A 1082 49.68 -42.63 -6.90
C LYS A 1082 48.53 -43.45 -7.48
N VAL A 1083 47.46 -42.80 -7.95
CA VAL A 1083 46.31 -43.45 -8.60
C VAL A 1083 46.66 -43.84 -10.05
N GLU A 1084 47.31 -42.94 -10.81
CA GLU A 1084 47.75 -43.24 -12.19
C GLU A 1084 48.83 -44.33 -12.25
N LYS A 1085 49.73 -44.43 -11.24
CA LYS A 1085 50.69 -45.54 -11.14
C LYS A 1085 50.05 -46.88 -10.72
N ALA A 1086 48.87 -46.88 -10.10
CA ALA A 1086 48.17 -48.10 -9.70
C ALA A 1086 47.31 -48.69 -10.84
N GLU A 1087 46.83 -47.86 -11.77
CA GLU A 1087 46.08 -48.30 -12.96
C GLU A 1087 46.99 -48.82 -14.08
N ALA A 1088 48.25 -48.37 -14.17
CA ALA A 1088 49.21 -48.86 -15.17
C ALA A 1088 49.82 -50.25 -14.88
N MET A 1089 49.52 -50.88 -13.73
CA MET A 1089 50.05 -52.21 -13.35
C MET A 1089 49.03 -53.36 -13.41
N LYS A 1090 47.79 -53.14 -13.89
CA LYS A 1090 46.73 -54.17 -13.93
C LYS A 1090 46.24 -54.54 -15.34
N GLY A 1091 47.05 -54.29 -16.37
CA GLY A 1091 46.69 -54.55 -17.77
C GLY A 1091 47.68 -55.42 -18.54
N THR A 1092 48.11 -56.56 -17.99
CA THR A 1092 48.67 -57.70 -18.75
C THR A 1092 48.65 -58.95 -17.88
N LEU A 1093 47.67 -59.84 -18.09
CA LEU A 1093 47.82 -61.30 -18.08
C LEU A 1093 46.45 -61.97 -18.34
N PHE A 1094 46.39 -62.60 -19.52
CA PHE A 1094 45.41 -63.54 -20.10
C PHE A 1094 43.99 -63.06 -20.40
#